data_AF-A0A7M2XPV8-F1
#
_entry.id   AF-A0A7M2XPV8-F1
#
_cell.length_a   1.000
_cell.length_b   1.000
_cell.length_c   1.000
_cell.angle_alpha   90.00
_cell.angle_beta   90.00
_cell.angle_gamma   90.00
#
_symmetry.space_group_name_H-M   'P 1'
#
loop_
_entity.id
_entity.type
_entity.pdbx_description
1 polymer ?
#
loop_
_entity_poly.entity_id
_entity_poly.type
_entity_poly.pdbx_seq_one_letter_code
_entity_poly.pdbx_strand_id
1 'polypeptide(L)'
;MVTDSEHPESALWDTVLDTVRRHGPMTIDEVADHLEEHGFGSAEQVMIDLEQSEPHPLLMWLSDDRVAATDALFEGRMLTHRLTADELDRHAIPVDDIEPLLLLVSEDDEFDLVQPGGFEAAATQNDPDSDEIVRKETIVFPEGALSGHEAGDLLALTVRDGRLSFAPVDDEVRSSEAEFVHALEQTIARQQVASLGGAFLDVLADAPDAFSAPSLPLGDLLAGAGLVRSGDLVAPNGFDFDGYSDRAMFEIYAEQLGIPVDAVPGVALFASLVEALERGDDAELDERFAVGKSGLYSVLSDPEIAETVYDELVGEKLAPEAIEQAALWLLDHAPRRAAGAAHWIAGRAAESTGRLTEAERHYERSADLDSAFDLPLFDLARFASDRGDAIRGLSLLARVPGGDEHPLHEVLERYRPKEVPGLGRNDRCWCGSGRKYKACHLGRAEHSLEERSDWLYMKAAMHALEPGWAEQRVALAEARSGYGDDDAVAEAVADPLVEDVLLFDAGAFADFVERRGELLPEDEAELARSWLAVERSVFEVEASAPEESLTLRDVRSDRVVEVSAPWLAGEVPAGTLLCACVMPVGEDRWVMPGGCEPVTKDQRDTLVTLLDEDAVDAVDIMDVLTQPDAADFYPEP
;
A
#
# COMPACT_ATOMS: atom_id res chain seq x y z
N MET A 1 -7.86 39.15 -17.39
CA MET A 1 -8.41 38.00 -16.64
C MET A 1 -7.84 36.76 -17.28
N VAL A 2 -6.54 36.60 -17.02
CA VAL A 2 -5.66 35.44 -17.15
C VAL A 2 -4.52 35.90 -16.25
N THR A 3 -4.43 35.34 -15.05
CA THR A 3 -3.27 35.50 -14.18
C THR A 3 -2.60 34.14 -14.23
N ASP A 4 -1.62 34.04 -15.13
CA ASP A 4 -0.64 32.96 -15.16
C ASP A 4 0.06 32.93 -13.79
N SER A 5 0.11 31.74 -13.21
CA SER A 5 0.95 31.37 -12.09
C SER A 5 2.42 31.40 -12.53
N GLU A 6 3.00 32.61 -12.64
CA GLU A 6 4.43 32.81 -12.93
C GLU A 6 5.31 32.70 -11.66
N HIS A 7 5.10 31.68 -10.85
CA HIS A 7 6.09 31.29 -9.84
C HIS A 7 6.39 29.80 -10.02
N PRO A 8 7.60 29.42 -10.49
CA PRO A 8 8.00 28.01 -10.48
C PRO A 8 7.88 27.49 -9.05
N GLU A 9 7.43 26.26 -8.84
CA GLU A 9 7.08 25.68 -7.53
C GLU A 9 8.15 25.89 -6.44
N SER A 10 9.44 25.96 -6.79
CA SER A 10 10.53 26.31 -5.86
C SER A 10 10.44 27.74 -5.28
N ALA A 11 9.90 28.69 -6.04
CA ALA A 11 9.81 30.10 -5.66
C ALA A 11 8.74 30.37 -4.59
N LEU A 12 7.73 29.50 -4.45
CA LEU A 12 6.71 29.68 -3.42
C LEU A 12 7.29 29.34 -2.04
N TRP A 13 7.94 28.19 -1.90
CA TRP A 13 8.61 27.80 -0.65
C TRP A 13 9.81 28.69 -0.30
N ASP A 14 10.54 29.23 -1.28
CA ASP A 14 11.53 30.30 -1.05
C ASP A 14 10.88 31.54 -0.40
N THR A 15 9.68 31.90 -0.85
CA THR A 15 8.95 33.05 -0.32
C THR A 15 8.40 32.77 1.08
N VAL A 16 7.96 31.54 1.35
CA VAL A 16 7.60 31.08 2.70
C VAL A 16 8.80 31.21 3.64
N LEU A 17 9.96 30.66 3.25
CA LEU A 17 11.20 30.74 4.02
C LEU A 17 11.57 32.19 4.34
N ASP A 18 11.56 33.06 3.33
CA ASP A 18 11.85 34.48 3.53
C ASP A 18 10.84 35.19 4.46
N THR A 19 9.59 34.76 4.46
CA THR A 19 8.54 35.29 5.34
C THR A 19 8.76 34.83 6.77
N VAL A 20 8.97 33.54 6.99
CA VAL A 20 9.26 32.96 8.31
C VAL A 20 10.56 33.54 8.89
N ARG A 21 11.62 33.71 8.09
CA ARG A 21 12.87 34.39 8.52
C ARG A 21 12.64 35.82 9.02
N ARG A 22 11.73 36.56 8.39
CA ARG A 22 11.45 37.97 8.72
C ARG A 22 10.56 38.12 9.94
N HIS A 23 9.62 37.22 10.13
CA HIS A 23 8.54 37.37 11.10
C HIS A 23 8.66 36.41 12.29
N GLY A 24 9.57 35.44 12.22
CA GLY A 24 9.73 34.38 13.20
C GLY A 24 8.79 33.21 12.93
N PRO A 25 8.80 32.19 13.82
CA PRO A 25 7.94 31.01 13.69
C PRO A 25 6.45 31.36 13.64
N MET A 26 5.72 30.74 12.71
CA MET A 26 4.30 31.03 12.42
C MET A 26 3.62 29.83 11.77
N THR A 27 2.30 29.74 11.85
CA THR A 27 1.53 28.68 11.19
C THR A 27 1.46 28.87 9.68
N ILE A 28 1.18 27.80 8.92
CA ILE A 28 0.99 27.90 7.46
C ILE A 28 -0.20 28.80 7.10
N ASP A 29 -1.27 28.81 7.91
CA ASP A 29 -2.38 29.75 7.76
C ASP A 29 -1.91 31.22 7.85
N GLU A 30 -1.10 31.55 8.85
CA GLU A 30 -0.55 32.90 9.02
C GLU A 30 0.40 33.29 7.89
N VAL A 31 1.18 32.33 7.38
CA VAL A 31 2.00 32.51 6.17
C VAL A 31 1.12 32.80 4.96
N ALA A 32 0.08 32.00 4.74
CA ALA A 32 -0.83 32.14 3.60
C ALA A 32 -1.56 33.49 3.62
N ASP A 33 -2.04 33.92 4.79
CA ASP A 33 -2.61 35.26 5.00
C ASP A 33 -1.58 36.36 4.66
N HIS A 34 -0.33 36.20 5.11
CA HIS A 34 0.73 37.15 4.80
C HIS A 34 1.04 37.19 3.29
N LEU A 35 1.06 36.05 2.62
CA LEU A 35 1.30 35.96 1.18
C LEU A 35 0.12 36.55 0.37
N GLU A 36 -1.12 36.35 0.81
CA GLU A 36 -2.30 36.98 0.22
C GLU A 36 -2.22 38.51 0.32
N GLU A 37 -1.90 39.05 1.50
CA GLU A 37 -1.72 40.49 1.70
C GLU A 37 -0.64 41.10 0.78
N HIS A 38 0.32 40.28 0.34
CA HIS A 38 1.42 40.69 -0.54
C HIS A 38 1.21 40.31 -2.02
N GLY A 39 0.04 39.77 -2.38
CA GLY A 39 -0.40 39.60 -3.76
C GLY A 39 0.02 38.29 -4.42
N PHE A 40 0.34 37.25 -3.64
CA PHE A 40 0.74 35.92 -4.15
C PHE A 40 -0.43 35.00 -4.53
N GLY A 41 -1.67 35.37 -4.21
CA GLY A 41 -2.86 34.55 -4.42
C GLY A 41 -3.84 34.72 -3.26
N SER A 42 -5.00 34.08 -3.30
CA SER A 42 -5.80 33.92 -2.08
C SER A 42 -5.14 32.91 -1.15
N ALA A 43 -5.29 33.04 0.16
CA ALA A 43 -4.72 32.12 1.14
C ALA A 43 -5.11 30.65 0.83
N GLU A 44 -6.37 30.41 0.43
CA GLU A 44 -6.87 29.09 0.02
C GLU A 44 -6.09 28.49 -1.16
N GLN A 45 -5.72 29.30 -2.15
CA GLN A 45 -4.96 28.81 -3.31
C GLN A 45 -3.50 28.54 -2.93
N VAL A 46 -2.91 29.43 -2.13
CA VAL A 46 -1.54 29.26 -1.64
C VAL A 46 -1.41 27.97 -0.82
N MET A 47 -2.39 27.64 0.03
CA MET A 47 -2.36 26.39 0.78
C MET A 47 -2.42 25.16 -0.13
N ILE A 48 -3.31 25.15 -1.12
CA ILE A 48 -3.38 24.05 -2.11
C ILE A 48 -2.04 23.88 -2.83
N ASP A 49 -1.45 24.99 -3.27
CA ASP A 49 -0.16 24.97 -3.99
C ASP A 49 0.99 24.48 -3.08
N LEU A 50 0.98 24.80 -1.79
CA LEU A 50 1.95 24.31 -0.80
C LEU A 50 1.77 22.81 -0.50
N GLU A 51 0.54 22.33 -0.39
CA GLU A 51 0.24 20.90 -0.15
C GLU A 51 0.70 20.00 -1.31
N GLN A 52 0.72 20.53 -2.53
CA GLN A 52 1.11 19.81 -3.75
C GLN A 52 2.62 19.88 -4.06
N SER A 53 3.43 20.54 -3.23
CA SER A 53 4.85 20.76 -3.51
C SER A 53 5.76 20.45 -2.33
N GLU A 54 7.03 20.11 -2.62
CA GLU A 54 8.00 19.77 -1.59
C GLU A 54 8.48 21.01 -0.81
N PRO A 55 8.47 20.97 0.54
CA PRO A 55 8.97 22.06 1.36
C PRO A 55 10.43 22.43 1.14
N HIS A 56 10.78 23.70 1.40
CA HIS A 56 12.18 24.11 1.41
C HIS A 56 12.95 23.39 2.53
N PRO A 57 14.17 22.87 2.28
CA PRO A 57 14.98 22.13 3.27
C PRO A 57 15.43 22.93 4.51
N LEU A 58 15.21 24.25 4.54
CA LEU A 58 15.53 25.12 5.67
C LEU A 58 14.29 25.47 6.50
N LEU A 59 13.15 24.86 6.17
CA LEU A 59 11.94 24.97 6.97
C LEU A 59 11.80 23.74 7.83
N MET A 60 11.32 23.94 9.05
CA MET A 60 11.02 22.85 9.97
C MET A 60 9.72 23.14 10.72
N TRP A 61 9.04 22.06 11.11
CA TRP A 61 7.80 22.14 11.89
C TRP A 61 8.11 22.00 13.38
N LEU A 62 7.50 22.88 14.16
CA LEU A 62 7.48 22.86 15.62
C LEU A 62 6.35 21.95 16.11
N SER A 63 6.35 21.60 17.40
CA SER A 63 5.35 20.68 17.95
C SER A 63 3.93 21.26 17.99
N ASP A 64 3.76 22.55 17.71
CA ASP A 64 2.50 23.29 17.68
C ASP A 64 2.10 23.76 16.27
N ASP A 65 2.57 23.04 15.24
CA ASP A 65 2.28 23.25 13.82
C ASP A 65 2.79 24.57 13.23
N ARG A 66 3.57 25.35 13.99
CA ARG A 66 4.31 26.49 13.44
C ARG A 66 5.47 25.99 12.59
N VAL A 67 5.70 26.66 11.47
CA VAL A 67 6.91 26.54 10.66
C VAL A 67 7.95 27.55 11.12
N ALA A 68 9.21 27.12 11.22
CA ALA A 68 10.37 27.94 11.56
C ALA A 68 11.47 27.80 10.49
N ALA A 69 12.27 28.86 10.31
CA ALA A 69 13.46 28.83 9.47
C ALA A 69 14.63 28.31 10.29
N THR A 70 15.17 27.14 9.93
CA THR A 70 16.20 26.43 10.69
C THR A 70 17.46 27.28 10.88
N ASP A 71 17.89 27.99 9.84
CA ASP A 71 19.06 28.88 9.94
C ASP A 71 18.88 30.03 10.94
N ALA A 72 17.71 30.67 10.93
CA ALA A 72 17.39 31.77 11.83
C ALA A 72 17.18 31.31 13.29
N LEU A 73 16.56 30.14 13.48
CA LEU A 73 16.25 29.59 14.81
C LEU A 73 17.52 29.21 15.57
N PHE A 74 18.48 28.62 14.86
CA PHE A 74 19.72 28.10 15.41
C PHE A 74 20.86 29.12 15.47
N GLU A 75 20.78 30.25 14.75
CA GLU A 75 21.85 31.25 14.74
C GLU A 75 22.19 31.75 16.16
N GLY A 76 23.48 31.64 16.51
CA GLY A 76 24.00 32.06 17.81
C GLY A 76 23.74 31.11 18.97
N ARG A 77 23.13 29.94 18.74
CA ARG A 77 22.91 28.91 19.77
C ARG A 77 24.18 28.14 20.10
N MET A 78 24.28 27.72 21.36
CA MET A 78 25.42 27.01 21.94
C MET A 78 24.94 25.83 22.79
N LEU A 79 25.45 24.64 22.49
CA LEU A 79 25.35 23.46 23.35
C LEU A 79 26.74 23.08 23.85
N THR A 80 26.83 22.54 25.06
CA THR A 80 28.13 22.19 25.67
C THR A 80 28.23 20.70 25.94
N HIS A 81 29.44 20.16 25.80
CA HIS A 81 29.80 18.80 26.17
C HIS A 81 30.89 18.81 27.23
N ARG A 82 30.82 17.91 28.21
CA ARG A 82 31.84 17.77 29.26
C ARG A 82 32.86 16.70 28.91
N LEU A 83 34.09 17.13 28.67
CA LEU A 83 35.17 16.24 28.25
C LEU A 83 35.55 15.24 29.33
N THR A 84 35.60 13.95 28.96
CA THR A 84 36.12 12.89 29.81
C THR A 84 37.59 12.56 29.47
N ALA A 85 38.27 11.88 30.39
CA ALA A 85 39.66 11.46 30.15
C ALA A 85 39.78 10.47 28.98
N ASP A 86 38.74 9.66 28.74
CA ASP A 86 38.69 8.68 27.67
C ASP A 86 38.45 9.33 26.30
N GLU A 87 37.57 10.32 26.23
CA GLU A 87 37.32 11.13 25.03
C GLU A 87 38.58 11.90 24.60
N LEU A 88 39.34 12.44 25.55
CA LEU A 88 40.62 13.10 25.28
C LEU A 88 41.66 12.14 24.70
N ASP A 89 41.71 10.88 25.15
CA ASP A 89 42.63 9.85 24.64
C ASP A 89 42.22 9.38 23.24
N ARG A 90 40.90 9.22 23.00
CA ARG A 90 40.35 8.75 21.72
C ARG A 90 40.18 9.85 20.68
N HIS A 91 40.30 11.11 21.09
CA HIS A 91 40.00 12.29 20.28
C HIS A 91 38.60 12.23 19.68
N ALA A 92 37.61 11.77 20.46
CA ALA A 92 36.23 11.66 20.02
C ALA A 92 35.27 11.92 21.18
N ILE A 93 34.14 12.59 20.92
CA ILE A 93 33.06 12.82 21.90
C ILE A 93 31.75 12.23 21.39
N PRO A 94 30.86 11.71 22.26
CA PRO A 94 29.50 11.35 21.88
C PRO A 94 28.70 12.60 21.50
N VAL A 95 27.71 12.44 20.62
CA VAL A 95 26.86 13.55 20.20
C VAL A 95 25.74 13.87 21.17
N ASP A 96 25.48 13.03 22.18
CA ASP A 96 24.32 13.12 23.07
C ASP A 96 24.02 14.57 23.54
N ASP A 97 25.02 15.32 23.99
CA ASP A 97 24.83 16.67 24.53
C ASP A 97 24.70 17.79 23.47
N ILE A 98 24.97 17.48 22.21
CA ILE A 98 25.09 18.45 21.11
C ILE A 98 24.25 18.10 19.87
N GLU A 99 23.66 16.91 19.83
CA GLU A 99 22.88 16.34 18.73
C GLU A 99 21.79 17.28 18.20
N PRO A 100 21.03 18.03 19.03
CA PRO A 100 20.02 18.94 18.50
C PRO A 100 20.58 20.01 17.55
N LEU A 101 21.83 20.46 17.73
CA LEU A 101 22.48 21.40 16.80
C LEU A 101 23.00 20.73 15.53
N LEU A 102 23.14 19.40 15.52
CA LEU A 102 23.59 18.64 14.36
C LEU A 102 22.47 18.43 13.34
N LEU A 103 21.20 18.72 13.67
CA LEU A 103 20.09 18.76 12.72
C LEU A 103 20.35 19.69 11.52
N LEU A 104 21.26 20.67 11.65
CA LEU A 104 21.71 21.54 10.56
C LEU A 104 22.66 20.86 9.56
N VAL A 105 23.27 19.74 9.94
CA VAL A 105 24.25 19.00 9.13
C VAL A 105 23.55 17.79 8.52
N SER A 106 22.73 18.04 7.50
CA SER A 106 22.11 16.96 6.70
C SER A 106 22.94 16.66 5.44
N GLU A 107 22.70 15.52 4.77
CA GLU A 107 23.46 15.06 3.61
C GLU A 107 23.34 15.97 2.36
N ASP A 108 22.39 16.91 2.36
CA ASP A 108 22.19 17.92 1.31
C ASP A 108 22.66 19.31 1.81
N ASP A 109 23.93 19.62 1.52
CA ASP A 109 24.73 20.72 2.05
C ASP A 109 24.11 22.15 2.00
N GLU A 110 23.99 22.81 3.16
CA GLU A 110 24.09 24.29 3.30
C GLU A 110 24.87 24.76 4.56
N PHE A 111 25.14 23.89 5.52
CA PHE A 111 25.92 24.19 6.73
C PHE A 111 27.23 23.39 6.78
N ASP A 112 28.37 24.08 6.78
CA ASP A 112 29.68 23.46 7.02
C ASP A 112 29.82 23.14 8.52
N LEU A 113 29.92 21.85 8.89
CA LEU A 113 30.56 21.49 10.15
C LEU A 113 32.06 21.81 10.03
N VAL A 114 32.47 22.94 10.61
CA VAL A 114 33.88 23.31 10.69
C VAL A 114 34.53 22.59 11.85
N GLN A 115 34.67 21.29 11.68
CA GLN A 115 35.81 20.60 12.24
C GLN A 115 37.08 21.18 11.58
N PRO A 116 38.25 21.20 12.21
CA PRO A 116 39.32 20.62 11.44
C PRO A 116 38.92 19.13 11.27
N GLY A 117 38.45 18.68 10.10
CA GLY A 117 38.38 17.25 9.71
C GLY A 117 37.22 16.34 10.17
N GLY A 118 36.10 16.35 9.41
CA GLY A 118 35.32 15.17 8.98
C GLY A 118 34.51 14.34 10.00
N PHE A 119 33.26 14.02 9.65
CA PHE A 119 32.50 12.91 10.24
C PHE A 119 33.07 11.58 9.73
N GLU A 120 33.52 10.71 10.63
CA GLU A 120 33.59 9.27 10.36
C GLU A 120 32.56 8.60 11.27
N ALA A 121 31.65 7.80 10.69
CA ALA A 121 30.82 6.90 11.47
C ALA A 121 31.75 5.94 12.23
N ALA A 122 31.92 6.16 13.53
CA ALA A 122 32.85 5.37 14.33
C ALA A 122 32.29 3.98 14.63
N ALA A 123 33.20 3.00 14.59
CA ALA A 123 32.95 1.59 14.76
C ALA A 123 32.29 1.22 16.10
N THR A 124 31.43 0.19 16.04
CA THR A 124 30.85 -0.59 17.15
C THR A 124 31.77 -0.70 18.37
N GLN A 125 31.37 -0.09 19.49
CA GLN A 125 31.78 -0.61 20.81
C GLN A 125 30.83 -1.74 21.19
N ASN A 126 31.33 -2.97 21.10
CA ASN A 126 30.70 -4.10 21.75
C ASN A 126 30.86 -3.93 23.26
N ASP A 127 29.77 -3.64 23.96
CA ASP A 127 29.65 -4.06 25.35
C ASP A 127 29.36 -5.57 25.34
N PRO A 128 30.30 -6.43 25.80
CA PRO A 128 30.11 -7.88 25.75
C PRO A 128 28.99 -8.40 26.67
N ASP A 129 28.37 -7.55 27.50
CA ASP A 129 27.27 -7.91 28.41
C ASP A 129 25.92 -7.27 28.05
N SER A 130 25.80 -6.50 26.94
CA SER A 130 24.50 -5.95 26.48
C SER A 130 24.08 -6.56 25.13
N ASP A 131 22.89 -7.15 25.06
CA ASP A 131 22.30 -7.68 23.82
C ASP A 131 21.82 -6.57 22.85
N GLU A 132 21.93 -5.29 23.23
CA GLU A 132 21.58 -4.14 22.39
C GLU A 132 22.80 -3.53 21.68
N ILE A 133 22.70 -3.40 20.35
CA ILE A 133 23.62 -2.59 19.55
C ILE A 133 23.19 -1.12 19.68
N VAL A 134 23.52 -0.47 20.80
CA VAL A 134 23.32 0.99 20.91
C VAL A 134 24.41 1.68 20.08
N ARG A 135 24.04 2.11 18.87
CA ARG A 135 24.90 2.97 18.03
C ARG A 135 25.03 4.32 18.72
N LYS A 136 26.16 4.55 19.39
CA LYS A 136 26.50 5.90 19.88
C LYS A 136 27.25 6.64 18.79
N GLU A 137 26.60 7.61 18.18
CA GLU A 137 27.24 8.51 17.24
C GLU A 137 28.28 9.37 17.98
N THR A 138 29.46 9.50 17.37
CA THR A 138 30.56 10.26 17.95
C THR A 138 31.15 11.21 16.94
N ILE A 139 31.53 12.39 17.39
CA ILE A 139 32.33 13.33 16.62
C ILE A 139 33.81 13.05 16.87
N VAL A 140 34.55 12.78 15.80
CA VAL A 140 36.00 12.56 15.83
C VAL A 140 36.74 13.86 15.55
N PHE A 141 37.78 14.13 16.32
CA PHE A 141 38.64 15.30 16.19
C PHE A 141 40.03 14.89 15.68
N PRO A 142 40.71 15.73 14.88
CA PRO A 142 42.09 15.49 14.48
C PRO A 142 43.02 15.46 15.67
N GLU A 143 44.13 14.76 15.46
CA GLU A 143 45.21 14.70 16.41
C GLU A 143 45.66 16.12 16.82
N GLY A 144 45.55 16.39 18.12
CA GLY A 144 45.95 17.64 18.72
C GLY A 144 44.89 18.74 18.77
N ALA A 145 43.70 18.58 18.19
CA ALA A 145 42.61 19.57 18.26
C ALA A 145 42.10 19.80 19.70
N LEU A 146 42.13 18.76 20.53
CA LEU A 146 41.78 18.83 21.97
C LEU A 146 43.01 19.08 22.87
N SER A 147 44.16 19.46 22.32
CA SER A 147 45.38 19.70 23.12
C SER A 147 45.19 20.88 24.05
N GLY A 148 45.43 20.68 25.34
CA GLY A 148 45.35 21.74 26.35
C GLY A 148 44.07 21.72 27.17
N HIS A 149 43.13 20.82 26.85
CA HIS A 149 41.98 20.51 27.70
C HIS A 149 42.32 19.45 28.76
N GLU A 150 41.66 19.54 29.91
CA GLU A 150 41.68 18.54 30.97
C GLU A 150 40.29 17.88 31.13
N ALA A 151 40.26 16.68 31.71
CA ALA A 151 39.00 16.01 31.99
C ALA A 151 38.14 16.87 32.94
N GLY A 152 36.90 17.14 32.53
CA GLY A 152 35.96 18.03 33.21
C GLY A 152 35.75 19.38 32.52
N ASP A 153 36.64 19.76 31.61
CA ASP A 153 36.49 20.97 30.78
C ASP A 153 35.25 20.88 29.89
N LEU A 154 34.65 22.03 29.59
CA LEU A 154 33.51 22.12 28.68
C LEU A 154 33.95 22.59 27.31
N LEU A 155 33.42 21.93 26.29
CA LEU A 155 33.55 22.30 24.89
C LEU A 155 32.18 22.74 24.38
N ALA A 156 32.07 23.93 23.79
CA ALA A 156 30.83 24.43 23.22
C ALA A 156 30.81 24.21 21.71
N LEU A 157 29.74 23.61 21.21
CA LEU A 157 29.36 23.64 19.80
C LEU A 157 28.48 24.86 19.57
N THR A 158 28.90 25.75 18.69
CA THR A 158 28.20 27.01 18.41
C THR A 158 27.84 27.12 16.94
N VAL A 159 26.62 27.56 16.66
CA VAL A 159 26.16 27.96 15.33
C VAL A 159 26.42 29.45 15.12
N ARG A 160 27.17 29.80 14.07
CA ARG A 160 27.41 31.18 13.63
C ARG A 160 27.57 31.27 12.13
N ASP A 161 26.88 32.21 11.49
CA ASP A 161 27.04 32.52 10.07
C ASP A 161 26.94 31.27 9.17
N GLY A 162 25.99 30.38 9.49
CA GLY A 162 25.82 29.12 8.74
C GLY A 162 26.86 28.04 9.03
N ARG A 163 27.61 28.15 10.13
CA ARG A 163 28.73 27.24 10.46
C ARG A 163 28.64 26.74 11.89
N LEU A 164 28.93 25.46 12.07
CA LEU A 164 29.08 24.85 13.39
C LEU A 164 30.56 24.81 13.76
N SER A 165 30.91 25.32 14.95
CA SER A 165 32.30 25.37 15.42
C SER A 165 32.43 25.04 16.89
N PHE A 166 33.53 24.35 17.24
CA PHE A 166 33.88 24.02 18.62
C PHE A 166 34.79 25.07 19.24
N ALA A 167 34.53 25.45 20.49
CA ALA A 167 35.37 26.35 21.27
C ALA A 167 35.41 25.96 22.76
N PRO A 168 36.54 26.20 23.46
CA PRO A 168 36.59 26.08 24.91
C PRO A 168 35.61 27.05 25.58
N VAL A 169 35.00 26.61 26.68
CA VAL A 169 34.16 27.49 27.51
C VAL A 169 35.02 28.10 28.62
N ASP A 170 35.40 29.37 28.43
CA ASP A 170 36.18 30.14 29.42
C ASP A 170 35.29 31.00 30.35
N ASP A 171 34.01 31.14 30.02
CA ASP A 171 33.03 31.98 30.70
C ASP A 171 32.24 31.24 31.79
N GLU A 172 31.55 31.99 32.66
CA GLU A 172 30.67 31.43 33.69
C GLU A 172 29.46 30.75 33.04
N VAL A 173 29.35 29.44 33.24
CA VAL A 173 28.31 28.58 32.64
C VAL A 173 26.96 28.83 33.32
N ARG A 174 25.90 29.00 32.53
CA ARG A 174 24.54 29.04 33.07
C ARG A 174 24.19 27.68 33.67
N SER A 175 23.84 27.70 34.96
CA SER A 175 23.48 26.48 35.70
C SER A 175 22.06 25.97 35.40
N SER A 176 21.27 26.68 34.59
CA SER A 176 19.92 26.29 34.22
C SER A 176 19.50 26.87 32.87
N GLU A 177 18.81 26.06 32.09
CA GLU A 177 17.91 26.46 31.00
C GLU A 177 16.49 26.06 31.44
N ALA A 178 15.89 26.89 32.30
CA ALA A 178 14.68 26.51 33.04
C ALA A 178 13.47 26.34 32.11
N GLU A 179 13.41 27.15 31.05
CA GLU A 179 12.42 27.07 29.99
C GLU A 179 12.45 25.71 29.30
N PHE A 180 13.66 25.20 29.00
CA PHE A 180 13.85 23.90 28.36
C PHE A 180 13.41 22.73 29.23
N VAL A 181 13.89 22.68 30.47
CA VAL A 181 13.48 21.65 31.44
C VAL A 181 11.97 21.72 31.69
N HIS A 182 11.41 22.92 31.81
CA HIS A 182 9.99 23.10 32.04
C HIS A 182 9.14 22.64 30.86
N ALA A 183 9.57 22.89 29.62
CA ALA A 183 8.89 22.38 28.42
C ALA A 183 8.83 20.85 28.42
N LEU A 184 9.95 20.19 28.68
CA LEU A 184 10.02 18.72 28.81
C LEU A 184 9.09 18.20 29.92
N GLU A 185 9.13 18.80 31.11
CA GLU A 185 8.27 18.40 32.23
C GLU A 185 6.78 18.57 31.91
N GLN A 186 6.40 19.64 31.20
CA GLN A 186 5.02 19.86 30.79
C GLN A 186 4.55 18.79 29.80
N THR A 187 5.38 18.45 28.82
CA THR A 187 5.07 17.41 27.82
C THR A 187 4.98 16.04 28.49
N ILE A 188 5.96 15.67 29.31
CA ILE A 188 5.94 14.44 30.12
C ILE A 188 4.70 14.36 31.01
N ALA A 189 4.25 15.47 31.61
CA ALA A 189 3.04 15.47 32.43
C ALA A 189 1.76 15.16 31.63
N ARG A 190 1.77 15.40 30.31
CA ARG A 190 0.65 15.14 29.39
C ARG A 190 0.77 13.78 28.71
N GLN A 191 1.98 13.38 28.31
CA GLN A 191 2.26 12.27 27.40
C GLN A 191 3.18 11.19 27.98
N GLN A 192 3.60 11.32 29.25
CA GLN A 192 4.54 10.43 29.97
C GLN A 192 6.00 10.46 29.48
N VAL A 193 6.23 10.76 28.21
CA VAL A 193 7.53 10.93 27.55
C VAL A 193 7.50 12.21 26.72
N ALA A 194 8.66 12.80 26.45
CA ALA A 194 8.82 13.95 25.58
C ALA A 194 9.94 13.71 24.56
N SER A 195 9.83 14.33 23.38
CA SER A 195 10.94 14.46 22.42
C SER A 195 11.89 15.56 22.90
N LEU A 196 13.20 15.24 22.96
CA LEU A 196 14.26 16.17 23.31
C LEU A 196 14.40 17.25 22.23
N GLY A 197 14.48 16.83 20.97
CA GLY A 197 14.59 17.69 19.80
C GLY A 197 13.38 18.60 19.66
N GLY A 198 12.16 18.06 19.73
CA GLY A 198 10.93 18.85 19.67
C GLY A 198 10.86 19.91 20.77
N ALA A 199 11.10 19.52 22.02
CA ALA A 199 11.13 20.48 23.13
C ALA A 199 12.25 21.52 23.01
N PHE A 200 13.40 21.15 22.44
CA PHE A 200 14.49 22.08 22.18
C PHE A 200 14.08 23.14 21.15
N LEU A 201 13.52 22.71 20.02
CA LEU A 201 13.07 23.60 18.94
C LEU A 201 11.99 24.58 19.41
N ASP A 202 10.97 24.06 20.12
CA ASP A 202 9.89 24.90 20.66
C ASP A 202 10.43 25.96 21.62
N VAL A 203 11.41 25.61 22.46
CA VAL A 203 12.05 26.54 23.39
C VAL A 203 12.88 27.58 22.66
N LEU A 204 13.58 27.22 21.58
CA LEU A 204 14.30 28.20 20.77
C LEU A 204 13.36 29.20 20.10
N ALA A 205 12.16 28.74 19.71
CA ALA A 205 11.14 29.57 19.10
C ALA A 205 10.52 30.56 20.11
N ASP A 206 10.24 30.09 21.32
CA ASP A 206 9.50 30.86 22.33
C ASP A 206 10.40 31.68 23.26
N ALA A 207 11.67 31.28 23.41
CA ALA A 207 12.65 31.93 24.29
C ALA A 207 13.91 32.31 23.50
N PRO A 208 13.95 33.52 22.87
CA PRO A 208 15.06 33.95 22.02
C PRO A 208 16.43 34.00 22.70
N ASP A 209 16.50 34.03 24.03
CA ASP A 209 17.75 34.03 24.80
C ASP A 209 18.19 32.63 25.27
N ALA A 210 17.37 31.59 25.08
CA ALA A 210 17.68 30.21 25.45
C ALA A 210 18.90 29.73 24.65
N PHE A 211 19.83 29.06 25.33
CA PHE A 211 21.07 28.55 24.73
C PHE A 211 21.90 29.58 23.94
N SER A 212 21.71 30.89 24.17
CA SER A 212 22.50 31.96 23.53
C SER A 212 23.88 32.18 24.17
N ALA A 213 24.13 31.50 25.28
CA ALA A 213 25.39 31.49 26.03
C ALA A 213 25.62 30.07 26.58
N PRO A 214 26.87 29.70 26.93
CA PRO A 214 27.18 28.37 27.44
C PRO A 214 26.35 28.00 28.68
N SER A 215 25.60 26.90 28.58
CA SER A 215 24.85 26.29 29.68
C SER A 215 25.48 24.95 30.09
N LEU A 216 24.97 24.33 31.16
CA LEU A 216 25.34 22.95 31.48
C LEU A 216 24.98 22.02 30.29
N PRO A 217 25.76 20.95 30.06
CA PRO A 217 25.42 19.95 29.07
C PRO A 217 23.98 19.44 29.23
N LEU A 218 23.33 19.05 28.14
CA LEU A 218 21.93 18.61 28.17
C LEU A 218 21.72 17.46 29.16
N GLY A 219 22.63 16.47 29.17
CA GLY A 219 22.60 15.37 30.14
C GLY A 219 22.69 15.83 31.60
N ASP A 220 23.49 16.86 31.88
CA ASP A 220 23.60 17.47 33.22
C ASP A 220 22.30 18.20 33.61
N LEU A 221 21.66 18.91 32.66
CA LEU A 221 20.36 19.57 32.86
C LEU A 221 19.24 18.57 33.14
N LEU A 222 19.17 17.49 32.35
CA LEU A 222 18.20 16.41 32.52
C LEU A 222 18.40 15.68 33.87
N ALA A 223 19.64 15.34 34.20
CA ALA A 223 19.98 14.70 35.46
C ALA A 223 19.63 15.60 36.66
N GLY A 224 19.86 16.91 36.54
CA GLY A 224 19.46 17.91 37.55
C GLY A 224 17.96 17.97 37.79
N ALA A 225 17.15 17.67 36.77
CA ALA A 225 15.69 17.58 36.83
C ALA A 225 15.16 16.20 37.24
N GLY A 226 16.04 15.19 37.38
CA GLY A 226 15.63 13.80 37.65
C GLY A 226 15.03 13.08 36.44
N LEU A 227 15.33 13.56 35.24
CA LEU A 227 14.94 12.98 33.96
C LEU A 227 16.05 12.06 33.43
N VAL A 228 15.64 11.07 32.64
CA VAL A 228 16.50 10.13 31.92
C VAL A 228 16.13 10.14 30.44
N ARG A 229 17.02 9.64 29.60
CA ARG A 229 16.91 9.72 28.15
C ARG A 229 17.27 8.41 27.46
N SER A 230 16.59 8.10 26.35
CA SER A 230 16.97 7.05 25.39
C SER A 230 16.73 7.57 23.96
N GLY A 231 17.78 7.72 23.16
CA GLY A 231 17.68 8.38 21.85
C GLY A 231 17.09 9.79 21.99
N ASP A 232 16.12 10.18 21.17
CA ASP A 232 15.43 11.47 21.30
C ASP A 232 14.40 11.51 22.45
N LEU A 233 14.11 10.38 23.10
CA LEU A 233 13.06 10.29 24.12
C LEU A 233 13.56 10.66 25.52
N VAL A 234 12.82 11.50 26.24
CA VAL A 234 13.08 11.94 27.61
C VAL A 234 11.90 11.61 28.51
N ALA A 235 12.17 10.99 29.66
CA ALA A 235 11.13 10.58 30.61
C ALA A 235 11.65 10.62 32.06
N PRO A 236 10.76 10.50 33.07
CA PRO A 236 11.19 10.33 34.45
C PRO A 236 11.99 9.06 34.66
N ASN A 237 12.90 9.07 35.65
CA ASN A 237 13.66 7.87 36.02
C ASN A 237 12.74 6.68 36.35
N GLY A 238 12.99 5.53 35.71
CA GLY A 238 12.19 4.30 35.82
C GLY A 238 11.13 4.11 34.74
N PHE A 239 11.09 4.98 33.73
CA PHE A 239 10.28 4.77 32.52
C PHE A 239 10.79 3.59 31.68
N ASP A 240 9.86 2.85 31.07
CA ASP A 240 10.12 1.70 30.20
C ASP A 240 10.19 2.16 28.75
N PHE A 241 11.39 2.57 28.30
CA PHE A 241 11.61 3.06 26.93
C PHE A 241 11.39 1.96 25.90
N ASP A 242 11.83 0.74 26.18
CA ASP A 242 11.74 -0.39 25.25
C ASP A 242 10.27 -0.73 25.00
N GLY A 243 9.49 -0.87 26.07
CA GLY A 243 8.04 -1.12 25.95
C GLY A 243 7.27 0.03 25.31
N TYR A 244 7.75 1.27 25.41
CA TYR A 244 7.18 2.42 24.70
C TYR A 244 7.50 2.38 23.20
N SER A 245 8.76 2.14 22.84
CA SER A 245 9.21 2.04 21.44
C SER A 245 8.52 0.88 20.73
N ASP A 246 8.41 -0.29 21.37
CA ASP A 246 7.67 -1.44 20.85
C ASP A 246 6.21 -1.07 20.58
N ARG A 247 5.56 -0.34 21.49
CA ARG A 247 4.17 0.12 21.31
C ARG A 247 4.05 1.08 20.13
N ALA A 248 4.92 2.08 20.03
CA ALA A 248 4.89 3.06 18.95
C ALA A 248 5.09 2.38 17.59
N MET A 249 6.03 1.43 17.50
CA MET A 249 6.22 0.61 16.31
C MET A 249 4.98 -0.23 15.97
N PHE A 250 4.33 -0.82 16.98
CA PHE A 250 3.07 -1.55 16.76
C PHE A 250 1.94 -0.63 16.31
N GLU A 251 1.86 0.60 16.79
CA GLU A 251 0.85 1.57 16.36
C GLU A 251 1.02 1.92 14.88
N ILE A 252 2.25 2.19 14.44
CA ILE A 252 2.57 2.45 13.02
C ILE A 252 2.22 1.23 12.16
N TYR A 253 2.66 0.05 12.56
CA TYR A 253 2.41 -1.17 11.79
C TYR A 253 0.91 -1.55 11.75
N ALA A 254 0.20 -1.30 12.85
CA ALA A 254 -1.25 -1.50 12.93
C ALA A 254 -2.00 -0.55 11.98
N GLU A 255 -1.59 0.72 11.93
CA GLU A 255 -2.17 1.72 11.03
C GLU A 255 -1.92 1.36 9.56
N GLN A 256 -0.69 0.97 9.21
CA GLN A 256 -0.32 0.52 7.87
C GLN A 256 -1.17 -0.65 7.39
N LEU A 257 -1.40 -1.64 8.26
CA LEU A 257 -2.19 -2.82 7.92
C LEU A 257 -3.70 -2.64 8.15
N GLY A 258 -4.14 -1.54 8.75
CA GLY A 258 -5.54 -1.34 9.14
C GLY A 258 -6.06 -2.33 10.20
N ILE A 259 -5.19 -2.86 11.06
CA ILE A 259 -5.53 -3.86 12.10
C ILE A 259 -5.50 -3.26 13.51
N PRO A 260 -6.12 -3.91 14.51
CA PRO A 260 -5.95 -3.51 15.90
C PRO A 260 -4.49 -3.64 16.38
N VAL A 261 -3.99 -2.66 17.13
CA VAL A 261 -2.61 -2.64 17.69
C VAL A 261 -2.30 -3.89 18.51
N ASP A 262 -3.27 -4.45 19.22
CA ASP A 262 -3.09 -5.67 20.02
C ASP A 262 -2.98 -6.95 19.17
N ALA A 263 -3.33 -6.89 17.89
CA ALA A 263 -3.15 -7.99 16.94
C ALA A 263 -1.72 -8.07 16.37
N VAL A 264 -1.01 -6.94 16.30
CA VAL A 264 0.33 -6.83 15.69
C VAL A 264 1.31 -7.90 16.16
N PRO A 265 1.47 -8.20 17.47
CA PRO A 265 2.42 -9.21 17.90
C PRO A 265 2.14 -10.61 17.35
N GLY A 266 0.87 -10.96 17.14
CA GLY A 266 0.47 -12.25 16.54
C GLY A 266 0.70 -12.28 15.05
N VAL A 267 0.40 -11.18 14.36
CA VAL A 267 0.62 -11.00 12.92
C VAL A 267 2.11 -11.03 12.58
N ALA A 268 2.91 -10.17 13.21
CA ALA A 268 4.36 -10.10 12.99
C ALA A 268 5.06 -11.43 13.31
N LEU A 269 4.60 -12.14 14.35
CA LEU A 269 5.12 -13.47 14.68
C LEU A 269 4.80 -14.52 13.61
N PHE A 270 3.63 -14.45 12.95
CA PHE A 270 3.28 -15.33 11.86
C PHE A 270 4.09 -15.01 10.59
N ALA A 271 4.20 -13.73 10.22
CA ALA A 271 5.04 -13.30 9.10
C ALA A 271 6.51 -13.74 9.29
N SER A 272 7.06 -13.50 10.49
CA SER A 272 8.43 -13.95 10.84
C SER A 272 8.61 -15.47 10.75
N LEU A 273 7.57 -16.26 11.05
CA LEU A 273 7.60 -17.72 10.89
C LEU A 273 7.63 -18.11 9.41
N VAL A 274 6.81 -17.47 8.57
CA VAL A 274 6.78 -17.70 7.11
C VAL A 274 8.15 -17.40 6.52
N GLU A 275 8.73 -16.24 6.83
CA GLU A 275 10.05 -15.87 6.32
C GLU A 275 11.17 -16.82 6.78
N ALA A 276 11.11 -17.31 8.03
CA ALA A 276 12.08 -18.28 8.53
C ALA A 276 12.03 -19.58 7.72
N LEU A 277 10.82 -20.09 7.46
CA LEU A 277 10.61 -21.29 6.64
C LEU A 277 11.04 -21.08 5.18
N GLU A 278 10.78 -19.91 4.60
CA GLU A 278 11.23 -19.58 3.25
C GLU A 278 12.77 -19.56 3.13
N ARG A 279 13.45 -19.01 4.14
CA ARG A 279 14.92 -19.01 4.23
C ARG A 279 15.49 -20.40 4.55
N GLY A 280 14.65 -21.40 4.82
CA GLY A 280 15.03 -22.75 5.25
C GLY A 280 15.66 -22.78 6.64
N ASP A 281 15.36 -21.79 7.47
CA ASP A 281 15.83 -21.66 8.85
C ASP A 281 14.89 -22.40 9.81
N ASP A 282 14.85 -23.72 9.66
CA ASP A 282 13.96 -24.61 10.43
C ASP A 282 14.50 -24.93 11.84
N ALA A 283 15.61 -24.29 12.25
CA ALA A 283 16.23 -24.54 13.53
C ALA A 283 15.41 -23.90 14.66
N GLU A 284 15.09 -24.73 15.66
CA GLU A 284 14.49 -24.28 16.93
C GLU A 284 13.18 -23.49 16.76
N LEU A 285 12.38 -23.81 15.72
CA LEU A 285 11.10 -23.13 15.44
C LEU A 285 10.19 -23.10 16.66
N ASP A 286 10.04 -24.21 17.37
CA ASP A 286 9.22 -24.27 18.58
C ASP A 286 9.68 -23.27 19.65
N GLU A 287 10.99 -23.14 19.87
CA GLU A 287 11.55 -22.23 20.88
C GLU A 287 11.33 -20.76 20.47
N ARG A 288 11.48 -20.45 19.18
CA ARG A 288 11.33 -19.11 18.63
C ARG A 288 9.88 -18.65 18.53
N PHE A 289 8.98 -19.55 18.13
CA PHE A 289 7.65 -19.22 17.65
C PHE A 289 6.51 -19.81 18.50
N ALA A 290 6.73 -20.91 19.24
CA ALA A 290 5.67 -21.53 20.06
C ALA A 290 5.81 -21.24 21.56
N VAL A 291 7.00 -21.43 22.13
CA VAL A 291 7.23 -21.40 23.58
C VAL A 291 6.91 -20.01 24.15
N GLY A 292 5.86 -19.94 24.97
CA GLY A 292 5.39 -18.69 25.59
C GLY A 292 4.63 -17.74 24.65
N LYS A 293 4.58 -18.04 23.35
CA LYS A 293 4.03 -17.16 22.30
C LYS A 293 2.81 -17.73 21.57
N SER A 294 2.53 -19.03 21.71
CA SER A 294 1.44 -19.70 20.98
C SER A 294 0.10 -18.96 21.03
N GLY A 295 -0.22 -18.33 22.17
CA GLY A 295 -1.43 -17.56 22.36
C GLY A 295 -1.58 -16.36 21.42
N LEU A 296 -0.49 -15.83 20.87
CA LEU A 296 -0.49 -14.66 19.99
C LEU A 296 -1.12 -14.95 18.62
N TYR A 297 -0.95 -16.16 18.08
CA TYR A 297 -1.58 -16.59 16.81
C TYR A 297 -3.11 -16.62 16.82
N SER A 298 -3.68 -16.43 17.99
CA SER A 298 -5.12 -16.50 18.18
C SER A 298 -5.87 -15.33 17.57
N VAL A 299 -5.15 -14.26 17.19
CA VAL A 299 -5.70 -13.10 16.46
C VAL A 299 -6.07 -13.47 15.03
N LEU A 300 -5.40 -14.46 14.42
CA LEU A 300 -5.72 -14.97 13.08
C LEU A 300 -7.09 -15.66 13.02
N SER A 301 -7.75 -15.94 14.14
CA SER A 301 -9.14 -16.45 14.09
C SER A 301 -10.16 -15.38 13.67
N ASP A 302 -9.74 -14.11 13.60
CA ASP A 302 -10.51 -13.04 13.01
C ASP A 302 -10.37 -13.08 11.48
N PRO A 303 -11.47 -13.21 10.71
CA PRO A 303 -11.45 -13.22 9.25
C PRO A 303 -10.72 -12.03 8.62
N GLU A 304 -11.01 -10.81 9.07
CA GLU A 304 -10.44 -9.59 8.48
C GLU A 304 -8.92 -9.58 8.67
N ILE A 305 -8.45 -9.90 9.88
CA ILE A 305 -7.01 -9.99 10.16
C ILE A 305 -6.36 -11.11 9.34
N ALA A 306 -6.99 -12.28 9.23
CA ALA A 306 -6.42 -13.39 8.47
C ALA A 306 -6.26 -13.06 6.97
N GLU A 307 -7.25 -12.37 6.39
CA GLU A 307 -7.22 -11.90 5.00
C GLU A 307 -6.13 -10.87 4.79
N THR A 308 -6.08 -9.80 5.60
CA THR A 308 -5.02 -8.78 5.57
C THR A 308 -3.63 -9.41 5.66
N VAL A 309 -3.43 -10.35 6.58
CA VAL A 309 -2.15 -11.04 6.74
C VAL A 309 -1.80 -11.85 5.51
N TYR A 310 -2.74 -12.58 4.92
CA TYR A 310 -2.46 -13.35 3.71
C TYR A 310 -2.07 -12.42 2.54
N ASP A 311 -2.81 -11.33 2.34
CA ASP A 311 -2.54 -10.37 1.28
C ASP A 311 -1.18 -9.69 1.44
N GLU A 312 -0.81 -9.32 2.68
CA GLU A 312 0.51 -8.77 3.01
C GLU A 312 1.64 -9.76 2.66
N LEU A 313 1.51 -11.03 3.05
CA LEU A 313 2.54 -12.05 2.75
C LEU A 313 2.72 -12.26 1.23
N VAL A 314 1.64 -12.12 0.45
CA VAL A 314 1.70 -12.19 -1.02
C VAL A 314 2.29 -10.90 -1.61
N GLY A 315 1.94 -9.74 -1.05
CA GLY A 315 2.51 -8.44 -1.43
C GLY A 315 4.02 -8.37 -1.24
N GLU A 316 4.52 -8.96 -0.14
CA GLU A 316 5.95 -9.15 0.15
C GLU A 316 6.61 -10.27 -0.69
N LYS A 317 5.86 -10.87 -1.62
CA LYS A 317 6.33 -11.89 -2.57
C LYS A 317 6.93 -13.13 -1.89
N LEU A 318 6.46 -13.47 -0.69
CA LEU A 318 6.88 -14.68 0.02
C LEU A 318 6.38 -15.94 -0.68
N ALA A 319 7.20 -16.98 -0.68
CA ALA A 319 6.87 -18.24 -1.35
C ALA A 319 5.57 -18.89 -0.80
N PRO A 320 4.61 -19.25 -1.67
CA PRO A 320 3.38 -19.94 -1.25
C PRO A 320 3.63 -21.21 -0.44
N GLU A 321 4.68 -21.98 -0.77
CA GLU A 321 5.04 -23.18 -0.01
C GLU A 321 5.46 -22.87 1.43
N ALA A 322 6.09 -21.72 1.69
CA ALA A 322 6.45 -21.29 3.03
C ALA A 322 5.20 -20.84 3.82
N ILE A 323 4.29 -20.12 3.16
CA ILE A 323 2.99 -19.71 3.73
C ILE A 323 2.18 -20.95 4.13
N GLU A 324 2.07 -21.94 3.23
CA GLU A 324 1.37 -23.20 3.52
C GLU A 324 2.02 -23.96 4.69
N GLN A 325 3.35 -24.08 4.70
CA GLN A 325 4.07 -24.76 5.78
C GLN A 325 3.86 -24.09 7.13
N ALA A 326 3.93 -22.75 7.20
CA ALA A 326 3.66 -21.98 8.41
C ALA A 326 2.24 -22.21 8.90
N ALA A 327 1.26 -22.13 8.00
CA ALA A 327 -0.15 -22.32 8.32
C ALA A 327 -0.42 -23.75 8.84
N LEU A 328 0.16 -24.78 8.22
CA LEU A 328 0.06 -26.15 8.70
C LEU A 328 0.76 -26.34 10.05
N TRP A 329 1.90 -25.68 10.29
CA TRP A 329 2.60 -25.72 11.56
C TRP A 329 1.75 -25.16 12.72
N LEU A 330 0.92 -24.12 12.46
CA LEU A 330 -0.01 -23.59 13.45
C LEU A 330 -1.02 -24.62 13.96
N LEU A 331 -1.37 -25.66 13.18
CA LEU A 331 -2.35 -26.67 13.59
C LEU A 331 -1.91 -27.44 14.85
N ASP A 332 -0.60 -27.59 15.05
CA ASP A 332 -0.02 -28.29 16.20
C ASP A 332 0.39 -27.33 17.34
N HIS A 333 0.63 -26.05 17.05
CA HIS A 333 1.26 -25.11 17.99
C HIS A 333 0.35 -23.96 18.43
N ALA A 334 -0.63 -23.58 17.62
CA ALA A 334 -1.55 -22.49 17.94
C ALA A 334 -2.79 -22.98 18.73
N PRO A 335 -3.51 -22.06 19.41
CA PRO A 335 -4.80 -22.37 20.00
C PRO A 335 -5.79 -22.91 18.96
N ARG A 336 -6.63 -23.86 19.36
CA ARG A 336 -7.61 -24.51 18.46
C ARG A 336 -8.49 -23.55 17.65
N ARG A 337 -8.75 -22.34 18.16
CA ARG A 337 -9.54 -21.33 17.44
C ARG A 337 -8.85 -20.79 16.18
N ALA A 338 -7.53 -20.87 16.09
CA ALA A 338 -6.77 -20.48 14.89
C ALA A 338 -6.81 -21.57 13.79
N ALA A 339 -7.34 -22.76 14.07
CA ALA A 339 -7.29 -23.87 13.12
C ALA A 339 -8.12 -23.64 11.85
N GLY A 340 -9.22 -22.87 11.95
CA GLY A 340 -10.00 -22.46 10.78
C GLY A 340 -9.15 -21.61 9.82
N ALA A 341 -8.56 -20.53 10.35
CA ALA A 341 -7.68 -19.65 9.60
C ALA A 341 -6.43 -20.36 9.06
N ALA A 342 -5.78 -21.20 9.86
CA ALA A 342 -4.64 -22.01 9.42
C ALA A 342 -4.98 -22.88 8.20
N HIS A 343 -6.14 -23.54 8.20
CA HIS A 343 -6.57 -24.28 7.01
C HIS A 343 -6.92 -23.36 5.83
N TRP A 344 -7.54 -22.21 6.08
CA TRP A 344 -7.85 -21.27 5.01
C TRP A 344 -6.59 -20.70 4.34
N ILE A 345 -5.61 -20.22 5.10
CA ILE A 345 -4.31 -19.73 4.61
C ILE A 345 -3.57 -20.82 3.82
N ALA A 346 -3.54 -22.06 4.34
CA ALA A 346 -2.97 -23.19 3.60
C ALA A 346 -3.72 -23.47 2.28
N GLY A 347 -5.03 -23.30 2.27
CA GLY A 347 -5.86 -23.42 1.08
C GLY A 347 -5.53 -22.37 0.03
N ARG A 348 -5.39 -21.10 0.45
CA ARG A 348 -5.03 -19.97 -0.44
C ARG A 348 -3.65 -20.16 -1.07
N ALA A 349 -2.67 -20.59 -0.28
CA ALA A 349 -1.32 -20.94 -0.76
C ALA A 349 -1.31 -22.14 -1.73
N ALA A 350 -2.15 -23.16 -1.48
CA ALA A 350 -2.30 -24.27 -2.42
C ALA A 350 -2.99 -23.84 -3.72
N GLU A 351 -3.98 -22.95 -3.64
CA GLU A 351 -4.69 -22.41 -4.80
C GLU A 351 -3.80 -21.56 -5.69
N SER A 352 -2.96 -20.69 -5.11
CA SER A 352 -2.02 -19.85 -5.88
C SER A 352 -1.01 -20.66 -6.69
N THR A 353 -0.68 -21.88 -6.24
CA THR A 353 0.18 -22.84 -6.94
C THR A 353 -0.56 -23.83 -7.84
N GLY A 354 -1.86 -23.63 -8.08
CA GLY A 354 -2.69 -24.46 -8.95
C GLY A 354 -3.10 -25.82 -8.36
N ARG A 355 -2.84 -26.09 -7.07
CA ARG A 355 -3.21 -27.35 -6.40
C ARG A 355 -4.66 -27.32 -5.90
N LEU A 356 -5.60 -27.12 -6.83
CA LEU A 356 -7.01 -26.83 -6.53
C LEU A 356 -7.73 -27.90 -5.70
N THR A 357 -7.38 -29.18 -5.87
CA THR A 357 -7.97 -30.26 -5.05
C THR A 357 -7.53 -30.23 -3.59
N GLU A 358 -6.30 -29.78 -3.33
CA GLU A 358 -5.80 -29.59 -1.95
C GLU A 358 -6.39 -28.32 -1.35
N ALA A 359 -6.43 -27.23 -2.12
CA ALA A 359 -7.07 -25.98 -1.71
C ALA A 359 -8.53 -26.19 -1.28
N GLU A 360 -9.35 -26.85 -2.11
CA GLU A 360 -10.75 -27.11 -1.78
C GLU A 360 -10.91 -27.93 -0.49
N ARG A 361 -10.06 -28.94 -0.28
CA ARG A 361 -10.07 -29.75 0.95
C ARG A 361 -9.75 -28.89 2.17
N HIS A 362 -8.83 -27.94 2.03
CA HIS A 362 -8.48 -26.99 3.07
C HIS A 362 -9.63 -26.05 3.41
N TYR A 363 -10.31 -25.50 2.40
CA TYR A 363 -11.50 -24.66 2.60
C TYR A 363 -12.66 -25.43 3.24
N GLU A 364 -12.95 -26.66 2.80
CA GLU A 364 -13.96 -27.51 3.43
C GLU A 364 -13.62 -27.77 4.90
N ARG A 365 -12.34 -28.02 5.20
CA ARG A 365 -11.87 -28.26 6.56
C ARG A 365 -11.97 -27.01 7.44
N SER A 366 -11.63 -25.85 6.90
CA SER A 366 -11.76 -24.56 7.58
C SER A 366 -13.24 -24.28 7.95
N ALA A 367 -14.15 -24.40 6.96
CA ALA A 367 -15.58 -24.18 7.15
C ALA A 367 -16.26 -25.17 8.13
N ASP A 368 -15.71 -26.38 8.29
CA ASP A 368 -16.19 -27.38 9.26
C ASP A 368 -15.74 -27.09 10.70
N LEU A 369 -14.63 -26.37 10.89
CA LEU A 369 -14.02 -26.13 12.21
C LEU A 369 -14.61 -24.92 12.92
N ASP A 370 -14.87 -23.85 12.18
CA ASP A 370 -15.46 -22.63 12.72
C ASP A 370 -16.48 -22.05 11.75
N SER A 371 -17.76 -22.05 12.14
CA SER A 371 -18.83 -21.51 11.31
C SER A 371 -18.89 -19.98 11.32
N ALA A 372 -18.15 -19.31 12.21
CA ALA A 372 -18.02 -17.85 12.24
C ALA A 372 -16.85 -17.37 11.37
N PHE A 373 -15.92 -18.25 10.98
CA PHE A 373 -14.85 -17.95 10.04
C PHE A 373 -15.35 -18.24 8.62
N ASP A 374 -15.84 -17.22 7.94
CA ASP A 374 -16.66 -17.32 6.73
C ASP A 374 -15.91 -17.18 5.40
N LEU A 375 -14.68 -16.66 5.39
CA LEU A 375 -13.79 -16.62 4.22
C LEU A 375 -13.82 -17.89 3.34
N PRO A 376 -13.62 -19.12 3.87
CA PRO A 376 -13.65 -20.33 3.04
C PRO A 376 -14.97 -20.56 2.31
N LEU A 377 -16.08 -19.95 2.74
CA LEU A 377 -17.37 -20.08 2.07
C LEU A 377 -17.41 -19.27 0.77
N PHE A 378 -16.73 -18.13 0.70
CA PHE A 378 -16.55 -17.36 -0.54
C PHE A 378 -15.72 -18.17 -1.55
N ASP A 379 -14.59 -18.73 -1.10
CA ASP A 379 -13.74 -19.59 -1.93
C ASP A 379 -14.52 -20.80 -2.47
N LEU A 380 -15.22 -21.52 -1.59
CA LEU A 380 -16.04 -22.67 -2.00
C LEU A 380 -17.19 -22.27 -2.95
N ALA A 381 -17.73 -21.06 -2.80
CA ALA A 381 -18.75 -20.54 -3.71
C ALA A 381 -18.16 -20.26 -5.11
N ARG A 382 -16.92 -19.75 -5.17
CA ARG A 382 -16.18 -19.58 -6.43
C ARG A 382 -15.88 -20.94 -7.09
N PHE A 383 -15.43 -21.94 -6.33
CA PHE A 383 -15.26 -23.31 -6.84
C PHE A 383 -16.56 -23.92 -7.36
N ALA A 384 -17.69 -23.63 -6.72
CA ALA A 384 -19.01 -24.04 -7.20
C ALA A 384 -19.39 -23.31 -8.50
N SER A 385 -19.11 -22.01 -8.57
CA SER A 385 -19.30 -21.19 -9.77
C SER A 385 -18.52 -21.76 -10.95
N ASP A 386 -17.23 -22.05 -10.78
CA ASP A 386 -16.37 -22.60 -11.83
C ASP A 386 -16.93 -23.88 -12.42
N ARG A 387 -17.48 -24.76 -11.58
CA ARG A 387 -18.12 -26.02 -11.99
C ARG A 387 -19.52 -25.85 -12.59
N GLY A 388 -20.03 -24.62 -12.68
CA GLY A 388 -21.38 -24.34 -13.17
C GLY A 388 -22.49 -24.68 -12.17
N ASP A 389 -22.17 -24.80 -10.87
CA ASP A 389 -23.14 -25.14 -9.81
C ASP A 389 -23.62 -23.89 -9.06
N ALA A 390 -24.49 -23.13 -9.71
CA ALA A 390 -25.10 -21.93 -9.15
C ALA A 390 -25.86 -22.20 -7.84
N ILE A 391 -26.49 -23.38 -7.70
CA ILE A 391 -27.26 -23.72 -6.50
C ILE A 391 -26.33 -23.89 -5.30
N ARG A 392 -25.21 -24.60 -5.46
CA ARG A 392 -24.23 -24.77 -4.39
C ARG A 392 -23.58 -23.44 -4.04
N GLY A 393 -23.19 -22.63 -5.04
CA GLY A 393 -22.60 -21.31 -4.80
C GLY A 393 -23.54 -20.40 -3.99
N LEU A 394 -24.79 -20.25 -4.40
CA LEU A 394 -25.79 -19.46 -3.66
C LEU A 394 -26.04 -20.01 -2.25
N SER A 395 -26.04 -21.33 -2.07
CA SER A 395 -26.19 -21.94 -0.75
C SER A 395 -25.02 -21.69 0.19
N LEU A 396 -23.81 -21.46 -0.36
CA LEU A 396 -22.62 -21.12 0.42
C LEU A 396 -22.66 -19.64 0.80
N LEU A 397 -22.91 -18.75 -0.16
CA LEU A 397 -23.05 -17.31 0.07
C LEU A 397 -24.16 -16.99 1.08
N ALA A 398 -25.29 -17.69 1.03
CA ALA A 398 -26.39 -17.50 1.98
C ALA A 398 -26.05 -17.81 3.45
N ARG A 399 -24.88 -18.40 3.73
CA ARG A 399 -24.38 -18.65 5.09
C ARG A 399 -23.45 -17.55 5.59
N VAL A 400 -23.04 -16.64 4.72
CA VAL A 400 -22.13 -15.54 5.03
C VAL A 400 -22.95 -14.27 5.29
N PRO A 401 -22.70 -13.53 6.38
CA PRO A 401 -23.27 -12.19 6.56
C PRO A 401 -22.91 -11.29 5.37
N GLY A 402 -23.90 -10.64 4.75
CA GLY A 402 -23.68 -9.82 3.55
C GLY A 402 -23.38 -10.61 2.27
N GLY A 403 -23.50 -11.95 2.30
CA GLY A 403 -23.21 -12.78 1.12
C GLY A 403 -24.13 -12.53 -0.09
N ASP A 404 -25.27 -11.86 0.09
CA ASP A 404 -26.15 -11.39 -0.98
C ASP A 404 -25.67 -10.10 -1.67
N GLU A 405 -24.75 -9.36 -1.03
CA GLU A 405 -24.08 -8.17 -1.58
C GLU A 405 -22.79 -8.53 -2.33
N HIS A 406 -22.27 -9.74 -2.14
CA HIS A 406 -21.07 -10.21 -2.83
C HIS A 406 -21.28 -10.26 -4.37
N PRO A 407 -20.34 -9.78 -5.21
CA PRO A 407 -20.52 -9.69 -6.67
C PRO A 407 -20.95 -11.01 -7.34
N LEU A 408 -20.39 -12.13 -6.87
CA LEU A 408 -20.74 -13.46 -7.35
C LEU A 408 -22.24 -13.82 -7.14
N HIS A 409 -22.92 -13.25 -6.15
CA HIS A 409 -24.32 -13.57 -5.85
C HIS A 409 -25.24 -13.24 -7.03
N GLU A 410 -25.12 -12.06 -7.62
CA GLU A 410 -25.95 -11.64 -8.77
C GLU A 410 -25.74 -12.56 -9.97
N VAL A 411 -24.47 -12.89 -10.25
CA VAL A 411 -24.07 -13.80 -11.33
C VAL A 411 -24.75 -15.15 -11.12
N LEU A 412 -24.64 -15.75 -9.93
CA LEU A 412 -25.22 -17.08 -9.67
C LEU A 412 -26.75 -17.07 -9.68
N GLU A 413 -27.42 -16.01 -9.23
CA GLU A 413 -28.89 -15.88 -9.35
C GLU A 413 -29.33 -15.83 -10.83
N ARG A 414 -28.57 -15.15 -11.71
CA ARG A 414 -28.84 -15.10 -13.15
C ARG A 414 -28.84 -16.49 -13.79
N TYR A 415 -27.88 -17.32 -13.39
CA TYR A 415 -27.68 -18.69 -13.91
C TYR A 415 -28.37 -19.79 -13.10
N ARG A 416 -29.15 -19.41 -12.08
CA ARG A 416 -29.89 -20.35 -11.24
C ARG A 416 -30.89 -21.14 -12.09
N PRO A 417 -30.92 -22.49 -11.97
CA PRO A 417 -31.91 -23.31 -12.67
C PRO A 417 -33.34 -22.88 -12.33
N LYS A 418 -34.11 -22.47 -13.34
CA LYS A 418 -35.52 -22.09 -13.17
C LYS A 418 -36.41 -23.34 -13.22
N GLU A 419 -37.29 -23.50 -12.23
CA GLU A 419 -38.30 -24.56 -12.29
C GLU A 419 -39.38 -24.21 -13.31
N VAL A 420 -39.80 -25.19 -14.11
CA VAL A 420 -40.89 -24.99 -15.08
C VAL A 420 -42.24 -25.05 -14.34
N PRO A 421 -43.01 -23.94 -14.28
CA PRO A 421 -44.26 -23.90 -13.53
C PRO A 421 -45.26 -24.95 -14.02
N GLY A 422 -45.83 -25.71 -13.08
CA GLY A 422 -46.83 -26.73 -13.38
C GLY A 422 -46.27 -28.08 -13.86
N LEU A 423 -44.95 -28.24 -13.98
CA LEU A 423 -44.31 -29.52 -14.32
C LEU A 423 -43.90 -30.27 -13.05
N GLY A 424 -44.58 -31.37 -12.74
CA GLY A 424 -44.30 -32.20 -11.58
C GLY A 424 -42.98 -32.97 -11.72
N ARG A 425 -42.30 -33.23 -10.60
CA ARG A 425 -41.02 -33.96 -10.51
C ARG A 425 -40.96 -35.27 -11.33
N ASN A 426 -42.08 -35.99 -11.46
CA ASN A 426 -42.14 -37.27 -12.18
C ASN A 426 -42.71 -37.16 -13.61
N ASP A 427 -43.11 -35.97 -14.05
CA ASP A 427 -43.67 -35.74 -15.38
C ASP A 427 -42.61 -35.91 -16.47
N ARG A 428 -43.05 -36.02 -17.73
CA ARG A 428 -42.12 -36.04 -18.86
C ARG A 428 -41.47 -34.67 -18.97
N CYS A 429 -40.15 -34.66 -19.15
CA CYS A 429 -39.42 -33.42 -19.27
C CYS A 429 -39.90 -32.64 -20.50
N TRP A 430 -40.06 -31.32 -20.32
CA TRP A 430 -40.55 -30.41 -21.35
C TRP A 430 -39.61 -30.33 -22.57
N CYS A 431 -38.30 -30.59 -22.39
CA CYS A 431 -37.26 -30.59 -23.44
C CYS A 431 -37.42 -31.66 -24.54
N GLY A 432 -38.46 -32.50 -24.49
CA GLY A 432 -38.71 -33.52 -25.51
C GLY A 432 -37.85 -34.79 -25.42
N SER A 433 -36.95 -34.91 -24.44
CA SER A 433 -36.09 -36.10 -24.26
C SER A 433 -36.82 -37.40 -23.91
N GLY A 434 -38.10 -37.31 -23.53
CA GLY A 434 -38.90 -38.43 -23.04
C GLY A 434 -38.51 -38.94 -21.65
N ARG A 435 -37.45 -38.42 -21.01
CA ARG A 435 -37.05 -38.76 -19.63
C ARG A 435 -37.98 -38.07 -18.61
N LYS A 436 -37.98 -38.57 -17.36
CA LYS A 436 -38.69 -37.87 -16.26
C LYS A 436 -37.99 -36.56 -15.94
N TYR A 437 -38.73 -35.50 -15.60
CA TYR A 437 -38.18 -34.17 -15.31
C TYR A 437 -37.06 -34.24 -14.27
N LYS A 438 -37.26 -34.98 -13.16
CA LYS A 438 -36.23 -35.23 -12.14
C LYS A 438 -34.91 -35.88 -12.59
N ALA A 439 -34.94 -36.58 -13.71
CA ALA A 439 -33.79 -37.30 -14.26
C ALA A 439 -33.25 -36.59 -15.51
N CYS A 440 -33.78 -35.41 -15.83
CA CYS A 440 -33.45 -34.66 -17.03
C CYS A 440 -33.04 -33.23 -16.68
N HIS A 441 -33.98 -32.34 -16.33
CA HIS A 441 -33.71 -30.90 -16.14
C HIS A 441 -34.11 -30.34 -14.77
N LEU A 442 -34.73 -31.14 -13.88
CA LEU A 442 -35.04 -30.64 -12.54
C LEU A 442 -33.74 -30.32 -11.79
N GLY A 443 -33.56 -29.05 -11.44
CA GLY A 443 -32.35 -28.56 -10.77
C GLY A 443 -31.11 -28.52 -11.68
N ARG A 444 -31.26 -28.50 -13.01
CA ARG A 444 -30.16 -28.27 -13.96
C ARG A 444 -30.40 -27.00 -14.75
N ALA A 445 -29.35 -26.21 -14.92
CA ALA A 445 -29.38 -24.98 -15.71
C ALA A 445 -29.74 -25.31 -17.16
N GLU A 446 -30.62 -24.51 -17.75
CA GLU A 446 -31.12 -24.65 -19.13
C GLU A 446 -30.35 -23.76 -20.12
N HIS A 447 -29.28 -23.11 -19.64
CA HIS A 447 -28.49 -22.14 -20.41
C HIS A 447 -27.64 -22.83 -21.46
N SER A 448 -27.77 -22.36 -22.69
CA SER A 448 -26.90 -22.69 -23.82
C SER A 448 -25.45 -22.28 -23.51
N LEU A 449 -24.49 -22.83 -24.27
CA LEU A 449 -23.09 -22.41 -24.15
C LEU A 449 -22.91 -20.92 -24.47
N GLU A 450 -23.75 -20.37 -25.35
CA GLU A 450 -23.83 -18.93 -25.64
C GLU A 450 -24.28 -18.12 -24.42
N GLU A 451 -25.35 -18.52 -23.74
CA GLU A 451 -25.76 -17.80 -22.52
C GLU A 451 -24.73 -17.94 -21.38
N ARG A 452 -23.99 -19.05 -21.34
CA ARG A 452 -22.93 -19.31 -20.35
C ARG A 452 -21.58 -18.68 -20.71
N SER A 453 -21.38 -18.14 -21.92
CA SER A 453 -20.10 -17.51 -22.27
C SER A 453 -19.81 -16.31 -21.38
N ASP A 454 -20.84 -15.53 -21.03
CA ASP A 454 -20.69 -14.40 -20.12
C ASP A 454 -20.32 -14.87 -18.70
N TRP A 455 -20.86 -16.01 -18.26
CA TRP A 455 -20.46 -16.62 -16.99
C TRP A 455 -19.02 -17.09 -17.03
N LEU A 456 -18.58 -17.68 -18.15
CA LEU A 456 -17.18 -18.08 -18.34
C LEU A 456 -16.23 -16.87 -18.28
N TYR A 457 -16.58 -15.77 -18.94
CA TYR A 457 -15.83 -14.52 -18.84
C TYR A 457 -15.76 -14.03 -17.39
N MET A 458 -16.90 -13.98 -16.70
CA MET A 458 -16.97 -13.57 -15.30
C MET A 458 -16.14 -14.46 -14.35
N LYS A 459 -15.99 -15.77 -14.64
CA LYS A 459 -15.09 -16.65 -13.87
C LYS A 459 -13.62 -16.25 -14.04
N ALA A 460 -13.22 -15.86 -15.25
CA ALA A 460 -11.88 -15.37 -15.53
C ALA A 460 -11.65 -13.98 -14.91
N ALA A 461 -12.62 -13.07 -15.01
CA ALA A 461 -12.62 -11.78 -14.34
C ALA A 461 -12.39 -11.92 -12.82
N MET A 462 -13.18 -12.77 -12.15
CA MET A 462 -13.01 -13.07 -10.72
C MET A 462 -11.65 -13.69 -10.39
N HIS A 463 -10.99 -14.34 -11.35
CA HIS A 463 -9.63 -14.86 -11.21
C HIS A 463 -8.57 -13.77 -11.30
N ALA A 464 -8.78 -12.78 -12.16
CA ALA A 464 -7.92 -11.61 -12.27
C ALA A 464 -7.98 -10.68 -11.04
N LEU A 465 -8.93 -10.90 -10.11
CA LEU A 465 -8.98 -10.20 -8.82
C LEU A 465 -8.02 -10.78 -7.77
N GLU A 466 -7.34 -11.89 -8.03
CA GLU A 466 -6.39 -12.47 -7.07
C GLU A 466 -5.21 -11.52 -6.80
N PRO A 467 -4.65 -11.50 -5.56
CA PRO A 467 -3.56 -10.58 -5.19
C PRO A 467 -2.34 -10.62 -6.12
N GLY A 468 -2.05 -11.78 -6.73
CA GLY A 468 -0.97 -11.93 -7.70
C GLY A 468 -1.10 -11.09 -8.99
N TRP A 469 -2.28 -10.54 -9.27
CA TRP A 469 -2.55 -9.64 -10.40
C TRP A 469 -2.72 -8.17 -9.98
N ALA A 470 -2.62 -7.86 -8.68
CA ALA A 470 -2.90 -6.52 -8.17
C ALA A 470 -1.95 -5.46 -8.73
N GLU A 471 -0.64 -5.75 -8.80
CA GLU A 471 0.38 -4.85 -9.34
C GLU A 471 0.07 -4.46 -10.81
N GLN A 472 -0.21 -5.45 -11.67
CA GLN A 472 -0.55 -5.20 -13.07
C GLN A 472 -1.90 -4.49 -13.22
N ARG A 473 -2.90 -4.83 -12.40
CA ARG A 473 -4.21 -4.16 -12.42
C ARG A 473 -4.08 -2.68 -12.05
N VAL A 474 -3.26 -2.35 -11.04
CA VAL A 474 -2.99 -0.96 -10.64
C VAL A 474 -2.24 -0.24 -11.76
N ALA A 475 -1.19 -0.83 -12.34
CA ALA A 475 -0.48 -0.22 -13.46
C ALA A 475 -1.39 0.08 -14.67
N LEU A 476 -2.32 -0.82 -14.98
CA LEU A 476 -3.33 -0.57 -16.02
C LEU A 476 -4.34 0.52 -15.61
N ALA A 477 -4.72 0.59 -14.34
CA ALA A 477 -5.60 1.64 -13.84
C ALA A 477 -4.92 3.02 -13.83
N GLU A 478 -3.63 3.10 -13.48
CA GLU A 478 -2.82 4.32 -13.60
C GLU A 478 -2.81 4.81 -15.05
N ALA A 479 -2.46 3.93 -16.00
CA ALA A 479 -2.51 4.25 -17.42
C ALA A 479 -3.94 4.61 -17.87
N ARG A 480 -4.98 3.97 -17.32
CA ARG A 480 -6.40 4.25 -17.62
C ARG A 480 -6.88 5.58 -17.07
N SER A 481 -6.35 6.03 -15.94
CA SER A 481 -6.64 7.33 -15.34
C SER A 481 -5.91 8.48 -16.05
N GLY A 482 -4.96 8.17 -16.93
CA GLY A 482 -4.04 9.14 -17.52
C GLY A 482 -2.98 9.61 -16.53
N TYR A 483 -2.60 8.73 -15.59
CA TYR A 483 -1.70 9.01 -14.47
C TYR A 483 -2.23 10.15 -13.59
N GLY A 484 -3.52 10.05 -13.23
CA GLY A 484 -4.19 10.97 -12.32
C GLY A 484 -3.79 10.77 -10.86
N ASP A 485 -4.53 11.42 -9.96
CA ASP A 485 -4.38 11.22 -8.52
C ASP A 485 -4.93 9.85 -8.07
N ASP A 486 -4.71 9.50 -6.79
CA ASP A 486 -5.12 8.22 -6.22
C ASP A 486 -6.63 7.96 -6.36
N ASP A 487 -7.46 9.01 -6.30
CA ASP A 487 -8.91 8.91 -6.48
C ASP A 487 -9.26 8.53 -7.93
N ALA A 488 -8.60 9.14 -8.92
CA ALA A 488 -8.79 8.80 -10.33
C ALA A 488 -8.32 7.38 -10.65
N VAL A 489 -7.21 6.93 -10.05
CA VAL A 489 -6.72 5.55 -10.19
C VAL A 489 -7.71 4.57 -9.56
N ALA A 490 -8.22 4.87 -8.36
CA ALA A 490 -9.19 4.02 -7.68
C ALA A 490 -10.50 3.87 -8.47
N GLU A 491 -10.97 4.93 -9.14
CA GLU A 491 -12.12 4.85 -10.05
C GLU A 491 -11.81 3.99 -11.28
N ALA A 492 -10.62 4.17 -11.88
CA ALA A 492 -10.19 3.43 -13.07
C ALA A 492 -10.03 1.93 -12.84
N VAL A 493 -9.71 1.48 -11.62
CA VAL A 493 -9.65 0.04 -11.26
C VAL A 493 -10.97 -0.69 -11.55
N ALA A 494 -12.11 0.01 -11.47
CA ALA A 494 -13.43 -0.55 -11.74
C ALA A 494 -13.84 -0.49 -13.23
N ASP A 495 -13.01 0.09 -14.11
CA ASP A 495 -13.30 0.18 -15.54
C ASP A 495 -13.24 -1.22 -16.19
N PRO A 496 -14.32 -1.68 -16.86
CA PRO A 496 -14.34 -2.96 -17.58
C PRO A 496 -13.23 -3.13 -18.63
N LEU A 497 -12.67 -2.04 -19.15
CA LEU A 497 -11.55 -2.09 -20.09
C LEU A 497 -10.24 -2.52 -19.41
N VAL A 498 -10.01 -2.11 -18.16
CA VAL A 498 -8.84 -2.54 -17.37
C VAL A 498 -8.89 -4.05 -17.17
N GLU A 499 -10.05 -4.59 -16.81
CA GLU A 499 -10.25 -6.02 -16.66
C GLU A 499 -10.04 -6.78 -17.99
N ASP A 500 -10.58 -6.27 -19.09
CA ASP A 500 -10.45 -6.93 -20.40
C ASP A 500 -8.99 -6.96 -20.91
N VAL A 501 -8.24 -5.87 -20.71
CA VAL A 501 -6.82 -5.79 -21.06
C VAL A 501 -5.98 -6.70 -20.15
N LEU A 502 -6.28 -6.73 -18.84
CA LEU A 502 -5.62 -7.63 -17.90
C LEU A 502 -5.81 -9.11 -18.30
N LEU A 503 -7.02 -9.47 -18.74
CA LEU A 503 -7.36 -10.83 -19.16
C LEU A 503 -6.61 -11.26 -20.43
N PHE A 504 -6.70 -10.48 -21.51
CA PHE A 504 -6.26 -10.94 -22.84
C PHE A 504 -4.86 -10.46 -23.23
N ASP A 505 -4.42 -9.32 -22.70
CA ASP A 505 -3.14 -8.71 -23.11
C ASP A 505 -2.06 -8.86 -22.04
N ALA A 506 -2.42 -8.89 -20.74
CA ALA A 506 -1.47 -9.15 -19.65
C ALA A 506 -1.37 -10.64 -19.24
N GLY A 507 -2.23 -11.50 -19.79
CA GLY A 507 -2.14 -12.96 -19.65
C GLY A 507 -2.98 -13.59 -18.54
N ALA A 508 -3.82 -12.83 -17.83
CA ALA A 508 -4.62 -13.36 -16.72
C ALA A 508 -5.65 -14.43 -17.17
N PHE A 509 -6.17 -14.33 -18.39
CA PHE A 509 -7.04 -15.35 -18.96
C PHE A 509 -6.30 -16.67 -19.24
N ALA A 510 -5.07 -16.61 -19.75
CA ALA A 510 -4.27 -17.80 -20.00
C ALA A 510 -3.97 -18.56 -18.71
N ASP A 511 -3.59 -17.81 -17.68
CA ASP A 511 -3.37 -18.30 -16.33
C ASP A 511 -4.65 -18.88 -15.69
N PHE A 512 -5.82 -18.25 -15.89
CA PHE A 512 -7.11 -18.82 -15.48
C PHE A 512 -7.37 -20.18 -16.12
N VAL A 513 -7.15 -20.32 -17.44
CA VAL A 513 -7.37 -21.58 -18.16
C VAL A 513 -6.40 -22.66 -17.69
N GLU A 514 -5.14 -22.30 -17.45
CA GLU A 514 -4.12 -23.22 -16.93
C GLU A 514 -4.46 -23.71 -15.52
N ARG A 515 -4.73 -22.78 -14.59
CA ARG A 515 -4.94 -23.12 -13.18
C ARG A 515 -6.32 -23.72 -12.93
N ARG A 516 -7.38 -23.14 -13.50
CA ARG A 516 -8.78 -23.45 -13.17
C ARG A 516 -9.54 -24.23 -14.23
N GLY A 517 -8.98 -24.38 -15.44
CA GLY A 517 -9.67 -25.03 -16.56
C GLY A 517 -10.17 -26.45 -16.27
N GLU A 518 -9.53 -27.19 -15.35
CA GLU A 518 -9.98 -28.53 -14.94
C GLU A 518 -11.26 -28.55 -14.09
N LEU A 519 -11.62 -27.41 -13.48
CA LEU A 519 -12.88 -27.27 -12.73
C LEU A 519 -14.07 -27.03 -13.66
N LEU A 520 -13.84 -26.48 -14.85
CA LEU A 520 -14.91 -26.05 -15.74
C LEU A 520 -15.71 -27.24 -16.30
N PRO A 521 -17.01 -27.06 -16.59
CA PRO A 521 -17.74 -27.94 -17.49
C PRO A 521 -16.95 -28.19 -18.79
N GLU A 522 -17.01 -29.41 -19.33
CA GLU A 522 -16.20 -29.83 -20.49
C GLU A 522 -16.34 -28.89 -21.69
N ASP A 523 -17.56 -28.42 -21.96
CA ASP A 523 -17.85 -27.50 -23.07
C ASP A 523 -17.36 -26.07 -22.82
N GLU A 524 -17.41 -25.58 -21.57
CA GLU A 524 -16.79 -24.31 -21.16
C GLU A 524 -15.27 -24.38 -21.21
N ALA A 525 -14.67 -25.51 -20.82
CA ALA A 525 -13.22 -25.70 -20.91
C ALA A 525 -12.73 -25.71 -22.37
N GLU A 526 -13.50 -26.33 -23.28
CA GLU A 526 -13.23 -26.27 -24.72
C GLU A 526 -13.36 -24.84 -25.27
N LEU A 527 -14.42 -24.11 -24.86
CA LEU A 527 -14.61 -22.71 -25.23
C LEU A 527 -13.47 -21.83 -24.73
N ALA A 528 -13.08 -21.96 -23.46
CA ALA A 528 -11.99 -21.18 -22.86
C ALA A 528 -10.67 -21.41 -23.58
N ARG A 529 -10.34 -22.66 -23.94
CA ARG A 529 -9.15 -22.97 -24.75
C ARG A 529 -9.20 -22.33 -26.14
N SER A 530 -10.39 -22.19 -26.74
CA SER A 530 -10.53 -21.51 -28.02
C SER A 530 -10.29 -20.00 -27.91
N TRP A 531 -10.62 -19.41 -26.75
CA TRP A 531 -10.40 -17.99 -26.48
C TRP A 531 -8.94 -17.62 -26.23
N LEU A 532 -8.06 -18.59 -25.92
CA LEU A 532 -6.61 -18.35 -25.82
C LEU A 532 -5.97 -17.85 -27.12
N ALA A 533 -6.64 -18.04 -28.26
CA ALA A 533 -6.18 -17.57 -29.57
C ALA A 533 -6.88 -16.28 -30.02
N VAL A 534 -7.72 -15.68 -29.16
CA VAL A 534 -8.36 -14.39 -29.43
C VAL A 534 -7.34 -13.30 -29.15
N GLU A 535 -7.19 -12.40 -30.12
CA GLU A 535 -6.37 -11.20 -29.99
C GLU A 535 -7.29 -9.97 -30.03
N ARG A 536 -6.91 -8.93 -29.29
CA ARG A 536 -7.54 -7.61 -29.40
C ARG A 536 -7.38 -7.08 -30.83
N SER A 537 -8.42 -6.41 -31.33
CA SER A 537 -8.36 -5.74 -32.63
C SER A 537 -9.21 -4.47 -32.64
N VAL A 538 -9.03 -3.67 -33.69
CA VAL A 538 -9.90 -2.54 -34.01
C VAL A 538 -10.91 -2.98 -35.06
N PHE A 539 -12.19 -2.74 -34.76
CA PHE A 539 -13.33 -3.11 -35.58
C PHE A 539 -14.05 -1.87 -36.09
N GLU A 540 -14.43 -1.86 -37.36
CA GLU A 540 -15.38 -0.89 -37.92
C GLU A 540 -16.80 -1.45 -37.82
N VAL A 541 -17.71 -0.67 -37.24
CA VAL A 541 -19.14 -0.99 -37.19
C VAL A 541 -19.72 -0.84 -38.59
N GLU A 542 -20.24 -1.93 -39.17
CA GLU A 542 -20.95 -1.89 -40.45
C GLU A 542 -22.45 -1.67 -40.26
N ALA A 543 -23.02 -2.25 -39.22
CA ALA A 543 -24.42 -2.15 -38.86
C ALA A 543 -24.63 -2.41 -37.36
N SER A 544 -25.68 -1.84 -36.80
CA SER A 544 -26.12 -2.09 -35.44
C SER A 544 -27.63 -2.36 -35.39
N ALA A 545 -28.01 -3.28 -34.51
CA ALA A 545 -29.39 -3.56 -34.13
C ALA A 545 -29.46 -3.41 -32.60
N PRO A 546 -30.05 -2.32 -32.08
CA PRO A 546 -30.13 -2.06 -30.63
C PRO A 546 -30.73 -3.25 -29.88
N GLU A 547 -30.16 -3.57 -28.71
CA GLU A 547 -30.50 -4.70 -27.83
C GLU A 547 -30.41 -6.10 -28.51
N GLU A 548 -29.86 -6.19 -29.71
CA GLU A 548 -29.80 -7.43 -30.49
C GLU A 548 -28.36 -7.77 -30.93
N SER A 549 -27.77 -6.99 -31.84
CA SER A 549 -26.48 -7.33 -32.45
C SER A 549 -25.66 -6.15 -32.99
N LEU A 550 -24.36 -6.39 -33.18
CA LEU A 550 -23.41 -5.51 -33.87
C LEU A 550 -22.72 -6.28 -35.01
N THR A 551 -22.77 -5.75 -36.23
CA THR A 551 -21.94 -6.25 -37.33
C THR A 551 -20.62 -5.49 -37.34
N LEU A 552 -19.53 -6.22 -37.10
CA LEU A 552 -18.19 -5.67 -36.94
C LEU A 552 -17.27 -6.21 -38.04
N ARG A 553 -16.55 -5.32 -38.72
CA ARG A 553 -15.47 -5.66 -39.64
C ARG A 553 -14.13 -5.42 -38.97
N ASP A 554 -13.36 -6.48 -38.77
CA ASP A 554 -11.99 -6.40 -38.27
C ASP A 554 -11.09 -5.67 -39.28
N VAL A 555 -10.46 -4.58 -38.85
CA VAL A 555 -9.61 -3.75 -39.72
C VAL A 555 -8.30 -4.46 -40.09
N ARG A 556 -7.81 -5.38 -39.26
CA ARG A 556 -6.55 -6.12 -39.50
C ARG A 556 -6.76 -7.28 -40.48
N SER A 557 -7.88 -7.99 -40.36
CA SER A 557 -8.14 -9.22 -41.13
C SER A 557 -9.21 -9.10 -42.23
N ASP A 558 -9.94 -7.98 -42.30
CA ASP A 558 -11.13 -7.78 -43.14
C ASP A 558 -12.28 -8.77 -42.86
N ARG A 559 -12.21 -9.55 -41.79
CA ARG A 559 -13.27 -10.48 -41.40
C ARG A 559 -14.46 -9.72 -40.85
N VAL A 560 -15.65 -10.04 -41.36
CA VAL A 560 -16.92 -9.51 -40.84
C VAL A 560 -17.56 -10.55 -39.93
N VAL A 561 -17.95 -10.15 -38.73
CA VAL A 561 -18.62 -10.98 -37.73
C VAL A 561 -19.87 -10.26 -37.21
N GLU A 562 -20.87 -11.03 -36.81
CA GLU A 562 -22.03 -10.53 -36.09
C GLU A 562 -21.92 -10.94 -34.63
N VAL A 563 -21.91 -9.95 -33.74
CA VAL A 563 -21.74 -10.10 -32.30
C VAL A 563 -23.09 -9.90 -31.62
N SER A 564 -23.42 -10.77 -30.65
CA SER A 564 -24.59 -10.56 -29.79
C SER A 564 -24.36 -9.36 -28.86
N ALA A 565 -25.27 -8.39 -28.86
CA ALA A 565 -25.14 -7.14 -28.11
C ALA A 565 -26.44 -6.76 -27.38
N PRO A 566 -26.97 -7.61 -26.47
CA PRO A 566 -28.20 -7.31 -25.73
C PRO A 566 -28.06 -6.12 -24.77
N TRP A 567 -26.83 -5.74 -24.44
CA TRP A 567 -26.49 -4.57 -23.62
C TRP A 567 -26.45 -3.26 -24.42
N LEU A 568 -26.54 -3.31 -25.76
CA LEU A 568 -26.47 -2.12 -26.61
C LEU A 568 -27.78 -1.33 -26.55
N ALA A 569 -27.82 -0.25 -25.78
CA ALA A 569 -29.03 0.54 -25.58
C ALA A 569 -29.48 1.37 -26.82
N GLY A 570 -28.59 1.66 -27.77
CA GLY A 570 -28.85 2.57 -28.89
C GLY A 570 -28.15 2.19 -30.20
N GLU A 571 -28.53 2.84 -31.30
CA GLU A 571 -27.85 2.62 -32.60
C GLU A 571 -26.41 3.16 -32.55
N VAL A 572 -25.45 2.33 -32.90
CA VAL A 572 -24.07 2.76 -33.16
C VAL A 572 -23.94 3.09 -34.64
N PRO A 573 -23.47 4.31 -35.00
CA PRO A 573 -23.31 4.70 -36.40
C PRO A 573 -22.37 3.76 -37.16
N ALA A 574 -22.73 3.45 -38.40
CA ALA A 574 -21.82 2.75 -39.30
C ALA A 574 -20.56 3.61 -39.56
N GLY A 575 -19.38 2.99 -39.52
CA GLY A 575 -18.08 3.64 -39.62
C GLY A 575 -17.44 4.01 -38.28
N THR A 576 -18.14 3.82 -37.16
CA THR A 576 -17.53 3.92 -35.82
C THR A 576 -16.45 2.85 -35.66
N LEU A 577 -15.33 3.21 -35.04
CA LEU A 577 -14.23 2.30 -34.75
C LEU A 577 -14.26 1.94 -33.26
N LEU A 578 -14.14 0.64 -32.96
CA LEU A 578 -14.14 0.10 -31.62
C LEU A 578 -12.90 -0.76 -31.42
N CYS A 579 -12.15 -0.58 -30.34
CA CYS A 579 -11.11 -1.51 -29.91
C CYS A 579 -11.70 -2.47 -28.87
N ALA A 580 -11.61 -3.78 -29.12
CA ALA A 580 -12.19 -4.80 -28.25
C ALA A 580 -11.62 -6.21 -28.51
N CYS A 581 -11.96 -7.14 -27.62
CA CYS A 581 -11.81 -8.58 -27.82
C CYS A 581 -13.14 -9.21 -28.26
N VAL A 582 -13.21 -9.70 -29.51
CA VAL A 582 -14.41 -10.35 -30.07
C VAL A 582 -14.18 -11.85 -30.13
N MET A 583 -14.95 -12.62 -29.33
CA MET A 583 -14.69 -14.02 -29.03
C MET A 583 -15.69 -14.95 -29.73
N PRO A 584 -15.23 -16.08 -30.32
CA PRO A 584 -16.14 -17.03 -30.95
C PRO A 584 -16.87 -17.88 -29.91
N VAL A 585 -18.12 -18.23 -30.18
CA VAL A 585 -18.91 -19.19 -29.38
C VAL A 585 -19.52 -20.24 -30.32
N GLY A 586 -18.74 -21.29 -30.60
CA GLY A 586 -19.07 -22.27 -31.64
C GLY A 586 -18.60 -21.81 -33.03
N GLU A 587 -19.23 -22.33 -34.09
CA GLU A 587 -18.74 -22.15 -35.47
C GLU A 587 -19.05 -20.78 -36.07
N ASP A 588 -20.25 -20.22 -35.82
CA ASP A 588 -20.77 -19.05 -36.53
C ASP A 588 -21.33 -17.95 -35.60
N ARG A 589 -20.93 -17.93 -34.32
CA ARG A 589 -21.43 -16.94 -33.34
C ARG A 589 -20.28 -16.27 -32.63
N TRP A 590 -20.48 -15.00 -32.29
CA TRP A 590 -19.48 -14.17 -31.63
C TRP A 590 -20.10 -13.37 -30.49
N VAL A 591 -19.32 -13.16 -29.44
CA VAL A 591 -19.69 -12.38 -28.26
C VAL A 591 -18.58 -11.38 -27.95
N MET A 592 -18.94 -10.31 -27.25
CA MET A 592 -18.02 -9.29 -26.73
C MET A 592 -18.43 -8.99 -25.29
N PRO A 593 -18.07 -9.88 -24.34
CA PRO A 593 -18.48 -9.79 -22.93
C PRO A 593 -17.67 -8.77 -22.13
N GLY A 594 -16.47 -8.40 -22.59
CA GLY A 594 -15.58 -7.47 -21.92
C GLY A 594 -15.74 -6.01 -22.36
N GLY A 595 -14.87 -5.14 -21.82
CA GLY A 595 -14.82 -3.72 -22.17
C GLY A 595 -14.54 -3.47 -23.66
N CYS A 596 -15.19 -2.46 -24.23
CA CYS A 596 -14.92 -1.96 -25.57
C CYS A 596 -14.75 -0.44 -25.55
N GLU A 597 -13.75 0.05 -26.27
CA GLU A 597 -13.41 1.48 -26.29
C GLU A 597 -13.60 2.05 -27.71
N PRO A 598 -14.39 3.12 -27.90
CA PRO A 598 -14.42 3.86 -29.16
C PRO A 598 -13.04 4.49 -29.45
N VAL A 599 -12.59 4.41 -30.70
CA VAL A 599 -11.28 4.96 -31.07
C VAL A 599 -11.36 5.89 -32.27
N THR A 600 -10.48 6.89 -32.29
CA THR A 600 -10.28 7.76 -33.44
C THR A 600 -9.52 7.05 -34.56
N LYS A 601 -9.45 7.67 -35.75
CA LYS A 601 -8.67 7.12 -36.87
C LYS A 601 -7.17 7.13 -36.62
N ASP A 602 -6.69 8.08 -35.82
CA ASP A 602 -5.28 8.21 -35.48
C ASP A 602 -4.91 7.15 -34.43
N GLN A 603 -5.74 6.98 -33.39
CA GLN A 603 -5.60 5.85 -32.44
C GLN A 603 -5.67 4.49 -33.14
N ARG A 604 -6.58 4.30 -34.12
CA ARG A 604 -6.62 3.06 -34.92
C ARG A 604 -5.27 2.75 -35.56
N ASP A 605 -4.63 3.72 -36.21
CA ASP A 605 -3.37 3.48 -36.91
C ASP A 605 -2.24 3.13 -35.92
N THR A 606 -2.23 3.79 -34.75
CA THR A 606 -1.32 3.46 -33.65
C THR A 606 -1.58 2.06 -33.10
N LEU A 607 -2.84 1.73 -32.75
CA LEU A 607 -3.23 0.42 -32.21
C LEU A 607 -2.97 -0.71 -33.18
N VAL A 608 -3.28 -0.56 -34.48
CA VAL A 608 -2.99 -1.59 -35.48
C VAL A 608 -1.49 -1.83 -35.59
N THR A 609 -0.67 -0.78 -35.54
CA THR A 609 0.78 -0.93 -35.55
C THR A 609 1.27 -1.65 -34.30
N LEU A 610 0.78 -1.25 -33.13
CA LEU A 610 1.14 -1.83 -31.83
C LEU A 610 0.74 -3.31 -31.77
N LEU A 611 -0.51 -3.65 -32.08
CA LEU A 611 -1.06 -5.02 -32.03
C LEU A 611 -0.45 -5.97 -33.07
N ASP A 612 0.26 -5.47 -34.08
CA ASP A 612 0.99 -6.28 -35.05
C ASP A 612 2.43 -6.63 -34.58
N GLU A 613 2.88 -6.09 -33.44
CA GLU A 613 4.17 -6.45 -32.84
C GLU A 613 4.14 -7.84 -32.18
N ASP A 614 5.28 -8.54 -32.17
CA ASP A 614 5.37 -9.90 -31.60
C ASP A 614 5.20 -9.94 -30.07
N ALA A 615 5.43 -8.82 -29.38
CA ALA A 615 5.24 -8.64 -27.96
C ALA A 615 4.92 -7.17 -27.67
N VAL A 616 3.84 -6.93 -26.94
CA VAL A 616 3.33 -5.60 -26.59
C VAL A 616 3.11 -5.56 -25.09
N ASP A 617 3.49 -4.46 -24.45
CA ASP A 617 3.13 -4.22 -23.06
C ASP A 617 1.66 -3.82 -22.95
N ALA A 618 0.91 -4.44 -22.04
CA ALA A 618 -0.50 -4.15 -21.84
C ALA A 618 -0.72 -2.66 -21.42
N VAL A 619 0.26 -2.05 -20.75
CA VAL A 619 0.23 -0.63 -20.40
C VAL A 619 0.29 0.26 -21.64
N ASP A 620 1.12 -0.07 -22.64
CA ASP A 620 1.19 0.68 -23.90
C ASP A 620 -0.13 0.66 -24.66
N ILE A 621 -0.86 -0.46 -24.61
CA ILE A 621 -2.21 -0.57 -25.18
C ILE A 621 -3.15 0.37 -24.44
N MET A 622 -3.12 0.36 -23.11
CA MET A 622 -3.99 1.18 -22.28
C MET A 622 -3.74 2.67 -22.50
N ASP A 623 -2.48 3.11 -22.56
CA ASP A 623 -2.11 4.52 -22.82
C ASP A 623 -2.74 5.07 -24.11
N VAL A 624 -2.83 4.24 -25.16
CA VAL A 624 -3.47 4.65 -26.42
C VAL A 624 -4.99 4.73 -26.27
N LEU A 625 -5.58 3.88 -25.42
CA LEU A 625 -7.03 3.82 -25.15
C LEU A 625 -7.52 4.87 -24.15
N THR A 626 -6.62 5.52 -23.40
CA THR A 626 -6.97 6.55 -22.39
C THR A 626 -7.09 7.98 -22.94
N GLN A 627 -6.82 8.22 -24.23
CA GLN A 627 -6.72 9.61 -24.72
C GLN A 627 -8.07 10.38 -24.75
N PRO A 628 -8.07 11.67 -24.34
CA PRO A 628 -9.29 12.48 -24.13
C PRO A 628 -10.16 12.69 -25.38
N ASP A 629 -9.63 12.50 -26.58
CA ASP A 629 -10.40 12.65 -27.83
C ASP A 629 -11.49 11.55 -28.03
N ALA A 630 -11.47 10.47 -27.24
CA ALA A 630 -12.48 9.41 -27.28
C ALA A 630 -13.75 9.71 -26.46
N ALA A 631 -13.66 10.56 -25.43
CA ALA A 631 -14.77 10.86 -24.53
C ALA A 631 -15.96 11.57 -25.23
N ASP A 632 -15.72 12.23 -26.36
CA ASP A 632 -16.74 12.94 -27.15
C ASP A 632 -17.69 12.01 -27.94
N PHE A 633 -17.53 10.68 -27.87
CA PHE A 633 -18.28 9.74 -28.71
C PHE A 633 -19.64 9.28 -28.15
N TYR A 634 -19.88 9.45 -26.85
CA TYR A 634 -21.18 9.15 -26.25
C TYR A 634 -22.05 10.43 -26.19
N PRO A 635 -23.28 10.43 -26.72
CA PRO A 635 -24.23 11.44 -26.29
C PRO A 635 -24.45 11.28 -24.78
N GLU A 636 -24.38 12.38 -24.01
CA GLU A 636 -24.83 12.38 -22.61
C GLU A 636 -26.22 11.71 -22.49
N PRO A 637 -26.50 11.02 -21.38
CA PRO A 637 -27.69 10.19 -21.18
C PRO A 637 -29.04 10.87 -21.44
#